data_AF-A0A8K0NS22-F1
#
_entry.id   AF-A0A8K0NS22-F1
#
_cell.length_a   1.000
_cell.length_b   1.000
_cell.length_c   1.000
_cell.angle_alpha   90.00
_cell.angle_beta   90.00
_cell.angle_gamma   90.00
#
_symmetry.space_group_name_H-M   'P 1'
#
loop_
_entity.id
_entity.type
_entity.pdbx_description
1 polymer ?
#
loop_
_entity_poly.entity_id
_entity_poly.type
_entity_poly.pdbx_seq_one_letter_code
_entity_poly.pdbx_strand_id
1 'polypeptide(L)'
;MAVENKELSVIDFLKSMMSETAAEFLASQMRCSKRKAKGRRWTHKEKVIALSIYKQSPKCYRFLRSMVVLPCSRTLKTILSSLPFTTGIDNQALSIISHHLNQGEACYRMCVLMFDEMSLKPHLDYRVKSDLIVGYEDHGHLGRSSRIAKFALVFMVRGLLQKWKQPIAVYFSSSPTKSEILVALMEEVLQQCQKVGLCVTAIVCDMGTNNVKTLKTMGSTIENPSIQFEGQEIITLFDPPHLLKSTRNLLQRYEIKLQMDTGSLQFEGTASWKDIQDAYRNDKEQMHSFRSLQKVNEMHINPKGRSKMRVMLAAQVLSRAMASYLMCGVSNGFLPQKAIGTAHFVQRVNAMFDSVNGGNERSKGQYKGPVTHSSGHVQLWREAREEVKTWKLYGVNGLLPQPPSFRGWLMTLRGMELLWRKVRLTKRGGKLLGQFSPRHINQDALENLFGCLRALGGSNRDPIVSGFMDSWKTCMINGLAIGDILRGRNCLSDDALLLSAPTPLQEDTRLAPLQDSAVICEAAAVSVSVTHSNLSCNSTAEVCRTLARDVLVNSGCDECRNGLLHTSPSSLIDLLSPESGEQDRLFPTEHFISSVIKSLELSYEVLNSNSYGKDILGIVTDSLGRNQCFMWIENVCEYHGLGMKDTVEKKLAYLAIKCWSQEFNSEIYFDKSHSRKVLIRMTYG
;
A
#
# COMPACT_ATOMS: atom_id res chain seq x y z
N MET A 1 12.15 21.33 -37.14
CA MET A 1 12.90 22.58 -36.93
C MET A 1 12.03 23.84 -36.80
N ALA A 2 11.45 24.43 -37.85
CA ALA A 2 10.71 25.71 -37.72
C ALA A 2 9.40 25.66 -36.88
N VAL A 3 8.72 24.50 -36.86
CA VAL A 3 7.52 24.27 -36.04
C VAL A 3 7.87 23.98 -34.57
N GLU A 4 8.95 23.24 -34.32
CA GLU A 4 9.44 22.95 -32.95
C GLU A 4 9.93 24.20 -32.23
N ASN A 5 10.64 25.11 -32.92
CA ASN A 5 11.07 26.39 -32.34
C ASN A 5 9.89 27.30 -31.95
N LYS A 6 8.77 27.24 -32.70
CA LYS A 6 7.55 27.97 -32.32
C LYS A 6 6.88 27.37 -31.09
N GLU A 7 6.81 26.03 -30.98
CA GLU A 7 6.22 25.35 -29.82
C GLU A 7 6.99 25.59 -28.53
N LEU A 8 8.34 25.54 -28.55
CA LEU A 8 9.14 25.90 -27.37
C LEU A 8 8.88 27.35 -26.93
N SER A 9 8.84 28.31 -27.87
CA SER A 9 8.59 29.71 -27.52
C SER A 9 7.22 29.95 -26.88
N VAL A 10 6.19 29.19 -27.26
CA VAL A 10 4.84 29.29 -26.67
C VAL A 10 4.82 28.67 -25.28
N ILE A 11 5.47 27.53 -25.07
CA ILE A 11 5.55 26.91 -23.74
C ILE A 11 6.33 27.81 -22.78
N ASP A 12 7.46 28.37 -23.21
CA ASP A 12 8.29 29.26 -22.39
C ASP A 12 7.55 30.55 -22.05
N PHE A 13 6.81 31.12 -23.02
CA PHE A 13 5.91 32.24 -22.76
C PHE A 13 4.83 31.89 -21.73
N LEU A 14 4.14 30.75 -21.88
CA LEU A 14 3.11 30.32 -20.93
C LEU A 14 3.71 30.08 -19.53
N LYS A 15 4.89 29.45 -19.44
CA LYS A 15 5.60 29.20 -18.18
C LYS A 15 5.94 30.49 -17.42
N SER A 16 6.08 31.63 -18.11
CA SER A 16 6.28 32.93 -17.44
C SER A 16 5.03 33.44 -16.71
N MET A 17 3.84 32.95 -17.08
CA MET A 17 2.55 33.42 -16.55
C MET A 17 1.86 32.42 -15.62
N MET A 18 2.20 31.13 -15.69
CA MET A 18 1.51 30.07 -14.95
C MET A 18 2.44 28.90 -14.59
N SER A 19 1.93 27.93 -13.83
CA SER A 19 2.69 26.72 -13.49
C SER A 19 3.09 25.93 -14.74
N GLU A 20 4.21 25.21 -14.67
CA GLU A 20 4.66 24.35 -15.78
C GLU A 20 3.58 23.35 -16.22
N THR A 21 2.86 22.75 -15.27
CA THR A 21 1.74 21.86 -15.56
C THR A 21 0.58 22.53 -16.31
N ALA A 22 0.23 23.76 -15.95
CA ALA A 22 -0.82 24.51 -16.62
C ALA A 22 -0.37 24.94 -18.03
N ALA A 23 0.88 25.38 -18.17
CA ALA A 23 1.49 25.74 -19.45
C ALA A 23 1.51 24.54 -20.42
N GLU A 24 1.95 23.37 -19.95
CA GLU A 24 1.97 22.14 -20.75
C GLU A 24 0.55 21.68 -21.13
N PHE A 25 -0.41 21.78 -20.21
CA PHE A 25 -1.81 21.48 -20.50
C PHE A 25 -2.36 22.40 -21.60
N LEU A 26 -2.19 23.72 -21.49
CA LEU A 26 -2.69 24.66 -22.50
C LEU A 26 -1.99 24.52 -23.84
N ALA A 27 -0.66 24.32 -23.84
CA ALA A 27 0.09 24.05 -25.06
C ALA A 27 -0.46 22.81 -25.79
N SER A 28 -0.82 21.75 -25.03
CA SER A 28 -1.45 20.56 -25.60
C SER A 28 -2.81 20.87 -26.25
N GLN A 29 -3.61 21.77 -25.66
CA GLN A 29 -4.88 22.21 -26.26
C GLN A 29 -4.65 22.95 -27.56
N MET A 30 -3.71 23.88 -27.61
CA MET A 30 -3.38 24.63 -28.83
C MET A 30 -2.94 23.70 -29.97
N ARG A 31 -2.11 22.68 -29.66
CA ARG A 31 -1.59 21.72 -30.64
C ARG A 31 -2.63 20.73 -31.14
N CYS A 32 -3.49 20.23 -30.24
CA CYS A 32 -4.36 19.08 -30.52
C CYS A 32 -5.81 19.44 -30.87
N SER A 33 -6.29 20.65 -30.53
CA SER A 33 -7.71 21.03 -30.69
C SER A 33 -8.20 20.96 -32.13
N LYS A 34 -7.41 21.45 -33.08
CA LYS A 34 -7.77 21.44 -34.51
C LYS A 34 -7.51 20.09 -35.21
N ARG A 35 -6.94 19.11 -34.50
CA ARG A 35 -6.60 17.79 -35.09
C ARG A 35 -7.70 16.77 -34.86
N LYS A 36 -7.96 15.94 -35.89
CA LYS A 36 -8.81 14.75 -35.79
C LYS A 36 -8.28 13.80 -34.71
N ALA A 37 -9.16 13.01 -34.09
CA ALA A 37 -8.81 12.13 -32.97
C ALA A 37 -7.59 11.24 -33.23
N LYS A 38 -7.49 10.62 -34.41
CA LYS A 38 -6.36 9.74 -34.81
C LYS A 38 -5.04 10.50 -35.09
N GLY A 39 -5.11 11.82 -35.33
CA GLY A 39 -3.97 12.69 -35.63
C GLY A 39 -3.38 13.41 -34.41
N ARG A 40 -3.97 13.23 -33.23
CA ARG A 40 -3.46 13.79 -31.97
C ARG A 40 -2.23 13.00 -31.52
N ARG A 41 -1.20 13.70 -31.09
CA ARG A 41 0.06 13.13 -30.56
C ARG A 41 0.30 13.76 -29.20
N TRP A 42 0.50 12.90 -28.21
CA TRP A 42 0.59 13.27 -26.79
C TRP A 42 2.01 13.03 -26.30
N THR A 43 2.58 14.03 -25.64
CA THR A 43 3.88 13.88 -24.95
C THR A 43 3.71 13.05 -23.68
N HIS A 44 4.81 12.51 -23.14
CA HIS A 44 4.77 11.77 -21.87
C HIS A 44 4.21 12.62 -20.73
N LYS A 45 4.66 13.88 -20.61
CA LYS A 45 4.20 14.77 -19.54
C LYS A 45 2.70 15.08 -19.64
N GLU A 46 2.18 15.34 -20.85
CA GLU A 46 0.74 15.52 -21.08
C GLU A 46 -0.07 14.28 -20.70
N LYS A 47 0.44 13.09 -21.05
CA LYS A 47 -0.19 11.82 -20.66
C LYS A 47 -0.21 11.67 -19.14
N VAL A 48 0.86 12.04 -18.43
CA VAL A 48 0.93 12.01 -16.95
C VAL A 48 -0.05 13.02 -16.33
N ILE A 49 -0.14 14.25 -16.85
CA ILE A 49 -1.12 15.25 -16.40
C ILE A 49 -2.54 14.72 -16.57
N ALA A 50 -2.87 14.19 -17.76
CA ALA A 50 -4.18 13.60 -18.04
C ALA A 50 -4.48 12.40 -17.14
N LEU A 51 -3.49 11.55 -16.88
CA LEU A 51 -3.60 10.42 -15.95
C LEU A 51 -3.89 10.90 -14.52
N SER A 52 -3.30 12.02 -14.09
CA SER A 52 -3.57 12.64 -12.78
C SER A 52 -5.02 12.99 -12.59
N ILE A 53 -5.59 13.69 -13.55
CA ILE A 53 -6.99 14.10 -13.53
C ILE A 53 -7.89 12.87 -13.59
N TYR A 54 -7.58 11.91 -14.47
CA TYR A 54 -8.34 10.67 -14.61
C TYR A 54 -8.38 9.85 -13.32
N LYS A 55 -7.25 9.76 -12.59
CA LYS A 55 -7.14 8.96 -11.37
C LYS A 55 -7.74 9.63 -10.15
N GLN A 56 -7.75 10.97 -10.09
CA GLN A 56 -8.51 11.68 -9.06
C GLN A 56 -10.02 11.54 -9.25
N SER A 57 -10.52 11.66 -10.49
CA SER A 57 -11.95 11.46 -10.78
C SER A 57 -12.19 11.06 -12.23
N PRO A 58 -12.45 9.76 -12.50
CA PRO A 58 -12.80 9.30 -13.85
C PRO A 58 -14.10 9.94 -14.38
N LYS A 59 -15.00 10.33 -13.48
CA LYS A 59 -16.24 11.06 -13.84
C LYS A 59 -15.91 12.48 -14.31
N CYS A 60 -15.12 13.23 -13.52
CA CYS A 60 -14.67 14.57 -13.90
C CYS A 60 -13.86 14.54 -15.21
N TYR A 61 -12.96 13.57 -15.38
CA TYR A 61 -12.18 13.43 -16.60
C TYR A 61 -13.04 13.20 -17.85
N ARG A 62 -14.09 12.37 -17.75
CA ARG A 62 -15.04 12.17 -18.86
C ARG A 62 -15.81 13.44 -19.18
N PHE A 63 -16.21 14.19 -18.16
CA PHE A 63 -16.85 15.50 -18.34
C PHE A 63 -15.88 16.51 -18.98
N LEU A 64 -14.65 16.64 -18.48
CA LEU A 64 -13.63 17.51 -19.07
C LEU A 64 -13.35 17.17 -20.54
N ARG A 65 -13.37 15.88 -20.91
CA ARG A 65 -13.24 15.45 -22.32
C ARG A 65 -14.34 15.93 -23.25
N SER A 66 -15.47 16.42 -22.73
CA SER A 66 -16.49 17.08 -23.55
C SER A 66 -16.15 18.54 -23.87
N MET A 67 -15.27 19.17 -23.08
CA MET A 67 -14.91 20.59 -23.21
C MET A 67 -13.50 20.80 -23.75
N VAL A 68 -12.56 19.93 -23.38
CA VAL A 68 -11.14 20.01 -23.73
C VAL A 68 -10.64 18.72 -24.36
N VAL A 69 -9.58 18.81 -25.16
CA VAL A 69 -8.98 17.66 -25.83
C VAL A 69 -8.03 16.94 -24.89
N LEU A 70 -8.38 15.72 -24.49
CA LEU A 70 -7.53 14.89 -23.63
C LEU A 70 -7.37 13.47 -24.18
N PRO A 71 -6.29 12.75 -23.80
CA PRO A 71 -6.07 11.35 -24.15
C PRO A 71 -7.29 10.45 -23.83
N CYS A 72 -7.50 9.41 -24.62
CA CYS A 72 -8.55 8.44 -24.31
C CYS A 72 -8.11 7.52 -23.15
N SER A 73 -9.08 6.91 -22.47
CA SER A 73 -8.79 6.01 -21.34
C SER A 73 -7.94 4.80 -21.75
N ARG A 74 -8.03 4.33 -23.01
CA ARG A 74 -7.17 3.25 -23.52
C ARG A 74 -5.70 3.69 -23.54
N THR A 75 -5.38 4.87 -24.08
CA THR A 75 -4.03 5.45 -24.04
C THR A 75 -3.48 5.54 -22.62
N LEU A 76 -4.30 6.00 -21.66
CA LEU A 76 -3.88 6.10 -20.25
C LEU A 76 -3.62 4.72 -19.62
N LYS A 77 -4.45 3.72 -19.92
CA LYS A 77 -4.25 2.33 -19.48
C LYS A 77 -2.99 1.71 -20.10
N THR A 78 -2.68 2.00 -21.36
CA THR A 78 -1.47 1.51 -22.03
C THR A 78 -0.21 1.94 -21.28
N ILE A 79 -0.13 3.20 -20.86
CA ILE A 79 1.01 3.75 -20.09
C ILE A 79 1.16 3.06 -18.73
N LEU A 80 0.06 2.83 -18.02
CA LEU A 80 0.09 2.07 -16.77
C LEU A 80 0.54 0.62 -16.99
N SER A 81 0.22 0.05 -18.16
CA SER A 81 0.55 -1.33 -18.49
C SER A 81 1.99 -1.52 -18.96
N SER A 82 2.66 -0.48 -19.47
CA SER A 82 4.07 -0.51 -19.85
C SER A 82 5.02 -0.46 -18.66
N LEU A 83 4.49 -0.34 -17.44
CA LEU A 83 5.27 -0.25 -16.21
C LEU A 83 5.34 -1.60 -15.49
N PRO A 84 6.51 -2.26 -15.48
CA PRO A 84 6.69 -3.59 -14.92
C PRO A 84 6.91 -3.52 -13.39
N PHE A 85 5.95 -2.98 -12.64
CA PHE A 85 5.99 -3.15 -11.19
C PHE A 85 5.54 -4.57 -10.83
N THR A 86 6.44 -5.30 -10.17
CA THR A 86 6.24 -6.64 -9.62
C THR A 86 6.50 -6.64 -8.13
N THR A 87 6.21 -7.75 -7.45
CA THR A 87 6.66 -7.99 -6.08
C THR A 87 8.19 -7.93 -6.00
N GLY A 88 8.73 -7.41 -4.90
CA GLY A 88 10.16 -7.27 -4.65
C GLY A 88 10.66 -5.82 -4.73
N ILE A 89 11.95 -5.69 -5.02
CA ILE A 89 12.65 -4.42 -5.19
C ILE A 89 12.22 -3.74 -6.50
N ASP A 90 11.94 -2.44 -6.41
CA ASP A 90 11.62 -1.58 -7.53
C ASP A 90 12.89 -0.96 -8.14
N ASN A 91 13.42 -1.60 -9.17
CA ASN A 91 14.63 -1.14 -9.85
C ASN A 91 14.44 0.22 -10.55
N GLN A 92 13.22 0.59 -10.93
CA GLN A 92 12.95 1.90 -11.53
C GLN A 92 13.04 2.99 -10.47
N ALA A 93 12.46 2.77 -9.29
CA ALA A 93 12.61 3.66 -8.14
C ALA A 93 14.08 3.87 -7.76
N LEU A 94 14.86 2.78 -7.71
CA LEU A 94 16.29 2.83 -7.42
C LEU A 94 17.09 3.60 -8.47
N SER A 95 16.77 3.46 -9.75
CA SER A 95 17.38 4.23 -10.84
C SER A 95 17.11 5.73 -10.72
N ILE A 96 15.87 6.12 -10.39
CA ILE A 96 15.49 7.52 -10.14
C ILE A 96 16.28 8.09 -8.96
N ILE A 97 16.41 7.34 -7.87
CA ILE A 97 17.23 7.74 -6.72
C ILE A 97 18.68 7.94 -7.14
N SER A 98 19.29 6.99 -7.85
CA SER A 98 20.69 7.07 -8.28
C SER A 98 20.95 8.33 -9.11
N HIS A 99 20.04 8.67 -10.04
CA HIS A 99 20.14 9.90 -10.81
C HIS A 99 20.05 11.16 -9.94
N HIS A 100 19.11 11.21 -8.99
CA HIS A 100 18.96 12.31 -8.05
C HIS A 100 20.23 12.51 -7.19
N LEU A 101 20.83 11.41 -6.72
CA LEU A 101 22.05 11.45 -5.92
C LEU A 101 23.28 11.92 -6.70
N ASN A 102 23.38 11.60 -8.00
CA ASN A 102 24.48 12.03 -8.85
C ASN A 102 24.51 13.55 -9.11
N GLN A 103 23.37 14.22 -8.98
CA GLN A 103 23.26 15.68 -9.11
C GLN A 103 23.48 16.42 -7.78
N GLY A 104 23.44 15.69 -6.66
CA GLY A 104 23.46 16.26 -5.31
C GLY A 104 24.82 16.19 -4.63
N GLU A 105 24.99 17.02 -3.59
CA GLU A 105 26.13 16.91 -2.68
C GLU A 105 26.08 15.60 -1.87
N ALA A 106 27.24 15.08 -1.47
CA ALA A 106 27.36 13.81 -0.76
C ALA A 106 26.51 13.73 0.53
N CYS A 107 26.32 14.86 1.23
CA CYS A 107 25.47 14.92 2.43
C CYS A 107 24.01 14.52 2.16
N TYR A 108 23.54 14.64 0.92
CA TYR A 108 22.16 14.30 0.52
C TYR A 108 21.92 12.82 0.27
N ARG A 109 22.96 12.00 0.39
CA ARG A 109 22.87 10.54 0.40
C ARG A 109 22.28 10.02 1.72
N MET A 110 22.31 10.82 2.79
CA MET A 110 21.74 10.44 4.10
C MET A 110 20.23 10.29 4.00
N CYS A 111 19.73 9.09 4.28
CA CYS A 111 18.31 8.77 4.26
C CYS A 111 17.88 7.96 5.49
N VAL A 112 16.57 7.89 5.67
CA VAL A 112 15.88 7.05 6.63
C VAL A 112 15.11 5.98 5.86
N LEU A 113 15.29 4.73 6.23
CA LEU A 113 14.49 3.61 5.74
C LEU A 113 13.30 3.41 6.69
N MET A 114 12.09 3.32 6.16
CA MET A 114 10.90 3.02 6.94
C MET A 114 10.11 1.91 6.26
N PHE A 115 9.47 1.08 7.07
CA PHE A 115 8.65 -0.02 6.57
C PHE A 115 7.46 -0.26 7.48
N ASP A 116 6.36 -0.71 6.89
CA ASP A 116 5.11 -1.04 7.57
C ASP A 116 4.25 -1.92 6.64
N GLU A 117 3.20 -2.50 7.20
CA GLU A 117 2.28 -3.39 6.51
C GLU A 117 0.90 -2.76 6.30
N MET A 118 0.36 -2.91 5.09
CA MET A 118 -1.02 -2.56 4.79
C MET A 118 -1.87 -3.83 4.65
N SER A 119 -2.98 -3.91 5.39
CA SER A 119 -3.94 -5.00 5.21
C SER A 119 -4.62 -4.96 3.83
N LEU A 120 -4.78 -6.13 3.23
CA LEU A 120 -5.39 -6.39 1.93
C LEU A 120 -6.63 -7.28 2.07
N LYS A 121 -7.53 -7.18 1.09
CA LYS A 121 -8.61 -8.16 0.92
C LYS A 121 -8.04 -9.43 0.26
N PRO A 122 -8.20 -10.62 0.88
CA PRO A 122 -7.80 -11.88 0.25
C PRO A 122 -8.60 -12.10 -1.04
N HIS A 123 -7.88 -12.37 -2.12
CA HIS A 123 -8.44 -12.62 -3.45
C HIS A 123 -7.35 -13.12 -4.40
N LEU A 124 -7.70 -14.01 -5.32
CA LEU A 124 -6.84 -14.49 -6.40
C LEU A 124 -7.31 -13.94 -7.75
N ASP A 125 -6.40 -13.38 -8.54
CA ASP A 125 -6.67 -12.91 -9.90
C ASP A 125 -5.68 -13.51 -10.87
N TYR A 126 -6.15 -14.07 -11.99
CA TYR A 126 -5.26 -14.49 -13.06
C TYR A 126 -4.85 -13.31 -13.95
N ARG A 127 -3.53 -13.05 -14.03
CA ARG A 127 -2.93 -12.02 -14.88
C ARG A 127 -2.32 -12.66 -16.12
N VAL A 128 -3.06 -12.59 -17.23
CA VAL A 128 -2.68 -13.16 -18.55
C VAL A 128 -1.30 -12.68 -19.02
N LYS A 129 -1.01 -11.38 -18.91
CA LYS A 129 0.25 -10.80 -19.39
C LYS A 129 1.50 -11.36 -18.72
N SER A 130 1.39 -11.76 -17.46
CA SER A 130 2.50 -12.31 -16.67
C SER A 130 2.36 -13.81 -16.46
N ASP A 131 1.34 -14.42 -17.06
CA ASP A 131 0.89 -15.80 -16.83
C ASP A 131 1.00 -16.25 -15.36
N LEU A 132 0.31 -15.51 -14.49
CA LEU A 132 0.41 -15.66 -13.05
C LEU A 132 -0.93 -15.48 -12.36
N ILE A 133 -1.29 -16.36 -11.43
CA ILE A 133 -2.33 -16.08 -10.45
C ILE A 133 -1.73 -15.21 -9.34
N VAL A 134 -2.11 -13.93 -9.29
CA VAL A 134 -1.71 -13.00 -8.21
C VAL A 134 -2.67 -13.12 -7.03
N GLY A 135 -2.20 -12.76 -5.83
CA GLY A 135 -3.00 -12.88 -4.60
C GLY A 135 -2.47 -13.88 -3.59
N TYR A 136 -1.48 -14.67 -3.98
CA TYR A 136 -0.67 -15.49 -3.07
C TYR A 136 0.38 -14.67 -2.33
N GLU A 137 0.85 -15.23 -1.23
CA GLU A 137 2.06 -14.80 -0.55
C GLU A 137 3.25 -14.92 -1.51
N ASP A 138 4.00 -13.83 -1.56
CA ASP A 138 5.09 -13.61 -2.48
C ASP A 138 6.12 -12.72 -1.78
N HIS A 139 7.25 -13.33 -1.41
CA HIS A 139 8.37 -12.67 -0.75
C HIS A 139 9.50 -12.37 -1.75
N GLY A 140 9.18 -12.24 -3.04
CA GLY A 140 10.14 -11.88 -4.07
C GLY A 140 11.18 -12.98 -4.25
N HIS A 141 12.46 -12.67 -3.99
CA HIS A 141 13.56 -13.63 -4.17
C HIS A 141 13.46 -14.85 -3.23
N LEU A 142 12.75 -14.72 -2.10
CA LEU A 142 12.51 -15.82 -1.17
C LEU A 142 11.40 -16.78 -1.63
N GLY A 143 10.73 -16.45 -2.74
CA GLY A 143 9.74 -17.31 -3.38
C GLY A 143 8.29 -17.02 -2.98
N ARG A 144 7.41 -17.86 -3.52
CA ARG A 144 5.95 -17.79 -3.37
C ARG A 144 5.44 -19.02 -2.62
N SER A 145 4.30 -18.89 -1.95
CA SER A 145 3.63 -20.04 -1.31
C SER A 145 2.15 -20.10 -1.67
N SER A 146 1.50 -21.24 -1.45
CA SER A 146 0.05 -21.44 -1.67
C SER A 146 -0.83 -20.65 -0.70
N ARG A 147 -0.25 -19.92 0.27
CA ARG A 147 -1.02 -19.13 1.24
C ARG A 147 -1.52 -17.84 0.61
N ILE A 148 -2.76 -17.47 0.86
CA ILE A 148 -3.37 -16.25 0.31
C ILE A 148 -2.83 -15.02 1.05
N ALA A 149 -2.37 -14.01 0.30
CA ALA A 149 -1.89 -12.75 0.84
C ALA A 149 -3.02 -11.96 1.51
N LYS A 150 -2.71 -11.40 2.69
CA LYS A 150 -3.59 -10.55 3.49
C LYS A 150 -2.92 -9.23 3.89
N PHE A 151 -1.62 -9.09 3.62
CA PHE A 151 -0.81 -7.93 3.97
C PHE A 151 0.16 -7.60 2.84
N ALA A 152 0.37 -6.30 2.59
CA ALA A 152 1.44 -5.78 1.75
C ALA A 152 2.48 -5.10 2.64
N LEU A 153 3.67 -5.68 2.74
CA LEU A 153 4.83 -5.08 3.41
C LEU A 153 5.52 -4.12 2.43
N VAL A 154 5.64 -2.86 2.80
CA VAL A 154 6.25 -1.83 1.93
C VAL A 154 7.46 -1.23 2.60
N PHE A 155 8.55 -1.09 1.84
CA PHE A 155 9.74 -0.33 2.23
C PHE A 155 9.80 0.99 1.47
N MET A 156 10.08 2.07 2.20
CA MET A 156 10.23 3.41 1.67
C MET A 156 11.49 4.06 2.23
N VAL A 157 12.24 4.74 1.37
CA VAL A 157 13.34 5.61 1.78
C VAL A 157 12.90 7.07 1.75
N ARG A 158 13.43 7.85 2.69
CA ARG A 158 13.18 9.29 2.78
C ARG A 158 14.50 10.03 3.01
N GLY A 159 14.72 11.12 2.27
CA GLY A 159 15.88 11.98 2.51
C GLY A 159 15.86 12.56 3.92
N LEU A 160 16.97 12.47 4.64
CA LEU A 160 17.06 13.02 6.00
C LEU A 160 17.16 14.55 5.96
N LEU A 161 17.98 15.06 5.04
CA LEU A 161 18.28 16.49 4.88
C LEU A 161 17.56 17.14 3.70
N GLN A 162 16.85 16.35 2.89
CA GLN A 162 16.09 16.80 1.74
C GLN A 162 14.66 16.27 1.79
N LYS A 163 13.73 17.04 1.23
CA LYS A 163 12.30 16.75 1.24
C LYS A 163 11.87 15.83 0.09
N TRP A 164 12.52 14.68 -0.03
CA TRP A 164 12.13 13.64 -0.99
C TRP A 164 11.85 12.32 -0.28
N LYS A 165 10.98 11.51 -0.87
CA LYS A 165 10.67 10.15 -0.44
C LYS A 165 10.47 9.26 -1.64
N GLN A 166 10.71 7.98 -1.48
CA GLN A 166 10.59 7.01 -2.57
C GLN A 166 10.29 5.62 -2.00
N PRO A 167 9.12 5.03 -2.30
CA PRO A 167 8.88 3.62 -2.09
C PRO A 167 9.82 2.81 -2.99
N ILE A 168 10.45 1.77 -2.44
CA ILE A 168 11.50 1.00 -3.13
C ILE A 168 11.26 -0.50 -3.14
N ALA A 169 10.35 -1.01 -2.32
CA ALA A 169 10.02 -2.44 -2.34
C ALA A 169 8.61 -2.71 -1.83
N VAL A 170 8.00 -3.78 -2.35
CA VAL A 170 6.74 -4.33 -1.85
C VAL A 170 6.75 -5.85 -1.85
N TYR A 171 6.28 -6.45 -0.76
CA TYR A 171 6.14 -7.90 -0.60
C TYR A 171 4.74 -8.25 -0.09
N PHE A 172 4.24 -9.43 -0.40
CA PHE A 172 2.89 -9.86 -0.03
C PHE A 172 2.94 -11.03 0.95
N SER A 173 2.28 -10.89 2.10
CA SER A 173 2.30 -11.91 3.17
C SER A 173 0.90 -12.36 3.56
N SER A 174 0.74 -13.64 3.91
CA SER A 174 -0.53 -14.22 4.35
C SER A 174 -0.89 -13.92 5.82
N SER A 175 0.13 -13.61 6.61
CA SER A 175 0.08 -13.14 8.00
C SER A 175 0.98 -11.91 8.15
N PRO A 176 1.01 -11.23 9.32
CA PRO A 176 2.11 -10.31 9.62
C PRO A 176 3.44 -11.00 9.35
N THR A 177 4.35 -10.32 8.66
CA THR A 177 5.59 -10.91 8.14
C THR A 177 6.42 -11.42 9.32
N LYS A 178 6.80 -12.70 9.24
CA LYS A 178 7.59 -13.35 10.30
C LYS A 178 8.96 -12.70 10.38
N SER A 179 9.52 -12.66 11.59
CA SER A 179 10.79 -11.97 11.83
C SER A 179 11.94 -12.50 10.98
N GLU A 180 11.99 -13.81 10.75
CA GLU A 180 13.03 -14.48 9.98
C GLU A 180 13.00 -14.05 8.50
N ILE A 181 11.80 -13.96 7.93
CA ILE A 181 11.60 -13.43 6.56
C ILE A 181 11.92 -11.94 6.51
N LEU A 182 11.46 -11.18 7.50
CA LEU A 182 11.68 -9.73 7.55
C LEU A 182 13.17 -9.37 7.66
N VAL A 183 13.99 -10.16 8.36
CA VAL A 183 15.46 -9.99 8.38
C VAL A 183 16.03 -10.13 6.97
N ALA A 184 15.73 -11.23 6.27
CA ALA A 184 16.24 -11.47 4.91
C ALA A 184 15.81 -10.37 3.91
N LEU A 185 14.54 -9.93 3.98
CA LEU A 185 14.05 -8.83 3.15
C LEU A 185 14.69 -7.48 3.52
N MET A 186 14.95 -7.22 4.80
CA MET A 186 15.64 -6.01 5.26
C MET A 186 17.07 -5.96 4.72
N GLU A 187 17.79 -7.07 4.78
CA GLU A 187 19.17 -7.18 4.27
C GLU A 187 19.21 -6.96 2.75
N GLU A 188 18.28 -7.55 1.98
CA GLU A 188 18.14 -7.27 0.54
C GLU A 188 17.94 -5.77 0.28
N VAL A 189 16.97 -5.14 0.97
CA VAL A 189 16.64 -3.73 0.79
C VAL A 189 17.83 -2.82 1.16
N LEU A 190 18.51 -3.08 2.28
CA LEU A 190 19.68 -2.32 2.72
C LEU A 190 20.83 -2.45 1.71
N GLN A 191 21.09 -3.66 1.22
CA GLN A 191 22.12 -3.90 0.20
C GLN A 191 21.82 -3.12 -1.08
N GLN A 192 20.57 -3.10 -1.56
CA GLN A 192 20.19 -2.34 -2.75
C GLN A 192 20.29 -0.83 -2.53
N CYS A 193 19.97 -0.33 -1.33
CA CYS A 193 20.16 1.07 -0.98
C CYS A 193 21.65 1.47 -1.05
N GLN A 194 22.55 0.66 -0.49
CA GLN A 194 23.99 0.93 -0.53
C GLN A 194 24.54 0.87 -1.96
N LYS A 195 24.10 -0.09 -2.77
CA LYS A 195 24.48 -0.21 -4.20
C LYS A 195 24.17 1.05 -5.02
N VAL A 196 23.04 1.72 -4.76
CA VAL A 196 22.70 2.98 -5.45
C VAL A 196 23.40 4.22 -4.86
N GLY A 197 24.17 4.06 -3.79
CA GLY A 197 24.91 5.13 -3.12
C GLY A 197 24.15 5.84 -2.00
N LEU A 198 23.03 5.30 -1.52
CA LEU A 198 22.35 5.82 -0.33
C LEU A 198 23.13 5.45 0.94
N CYS A 199 23.15 6.39 1.89
CA CYS A 199 23.61 6.15 3.25
C CYS A 199 22.38 6.05 4.16
N VAL A 200 21.93 4.81 4.41
CA VAL A 200 20.79 4.56 5.33
C VAL A 200 21.24 4.82 6.78
N THR A 201 20.89 5.98 7.30
CA THR A 201 21.34 6.43 8.63
C THR A 201 20.47 5.88 9.77
N ALA A 202 19.19 5.64 9.48
CA ALA A 202 18.25 5.10 10.44
C ALA A 202 17.18 4.23 9.79
N ILE A 203 16.64 3.28 10.57
CA ILE A 203 15.47 2.47 10.28
C ILE A 203 14.35 2.87 11.25
N VAL A 204 13.14 3.08 10.73
CA VAL A 204 11.95 3.40 11.53
C VAL A 204 10.85 2.37 11.27
N CYS A 205 10.32 1.77 12.35
CA CYS A 205 9.20 0.85 12.29
C CYS A 205 8.19 1.07 13.42
N ASP A 206 7.04 0.41 13.37
CA ASP A 206 6.10 0.37 14.49
C ASP A 206 6.56 -0.62 15.57
N MET A 207 5.78 -0.76 16.65
CA MET A 207 6.09 -1.67 17.75
C MET A 207 5.50 -3.08 17.58
N GLY A 208 5.25 -3.52 16.34
CA GLY A 208 4.80 -4.88 16.06
C GLY A 208 5.78 -5.91 16.63
N THR A 209 5.27 -7.01 17.17
CA THR A 209 6.09 -8.04 17.83
C THR A 209 7.18 -8.61 16.91
N ASN A 210 6.85 -8.84 15.64
CA ASN A 210 7.82 -9.29 14.64
C ASN A 210 8.86 -8.21 14.31
N ASN A 211 8.46 -6.93 14.24
CA ASN A 211 9.37 -5.82 13.98
C ASN A 211 10.38 -5.64 15.12
N VAL A 212 9.92 -5.69 16.37
CA VAL A 212 10.78 -5.67 17.56
C VAL A 212 11.72 -6.87 17.57
N LYS A 213 11.22 -8.07 17.26
CA LYS A 213 12.05 -9.29 17.16
C LYS A 213 13.11 -9.14 16.07
N THR A 214 12.77 -8.62 14.90
CA THR A 214 13.71 -8.42 13.79
C THR A 214 14.84 -7.46 14.16
N LEU A 215 14.52 -6.28 14.70
CA LEU A 215 15.56 -5.34 15.13
C LEU A 215 16.48 -5.95 16.19
N LYS A 216 15.91 -6.71 17.14
CA LYS A 216 16.69 -7.42 18.16
C LYS A 216 17.60 -8.50 17.56
N THR A 217 17.09 -9.30 16.62
CA THR A 217 17.86 -10.34 15.91
C THR A 217 19.02 -9.72 15.13
N MET A 218 18.83 -8.52 14.56
CA MET A 218 19.88 -7.77 13.86
C MET A 218 20.85 -7.02 14.81
N GLY A 219 20.71 -7.19 16.14
CA GLY A 219 21.65 -6.67 17.14
C GLY A 219 21.23 -5.39 17.88
N SER A 220 20.04 -4.85 17.61
CA SER A 220 19.55 -3.64 18.28
C SER A 220 19.12 -3.90 19.72
N THR A 221 19.55 -3.04 20.65
CA THR A 221 19.17 -3.09 22.08
C THR A 221 18.65 -1.75 22.59
N ILE A 222 18.24 -1.68 23.87
CA ILE A 222 17.78 -0.42 24.48
C ILE A 222 18.96 0.54 24.66
N GLU A 223 20.11 0.00 25.07
CA GLU A 223 21.34 0.73 25.37
C GLU A 223 21.99 1.20 24.07
N ASN A 224 21.97 0.33 23.05
CA ASN A 224 22.48 0.59 21.72
C ASN A 224 21.41 0.32 20.64
N PRO A 225 20.51 1.27 20.38
CA PRO A 225 19.47 1.14 19.36
C PRO A 225 20.07 1.36 17.96
N SER A 226 20.89 0.41 17.53
CA SER A 226 21.53 0.40 16.22
C SER A 226 21.86 -1.02 15.79
N ILE A 227 21.94 -1.24 14.49
CA ILE A 227 22.43 -2.45 13.86
C ILE A 227 23.72 -2.14 13.07
N GLN A 228 24.54 -3.15 12.82
CA GLN A 228 25.69 -3.06 11.92
C GLN A 228 25.35 -3.78 10.62
N PHE A 229 25.54 -3.11 9.48
CA PHE A 229 25.32 -3.70 8.17
C PHE A 229 26.42 -3.25 7.20
N GLU A 230 27.18 -4.20 6.67
CA GLU A 230 28.34 -3.96 5.78
C GLU A 230 29.31 -2.87 6.29
N GLY A 231 29.62 -2.89 7.60
CA GLY A 231 30.52 -1.93 8.24
C GLY A 231 29.91 -0.53 8.51
N GLN A 232 28.62 -0.33 8.20
CA GLN A 232 27.88 0.88 8.51
C GLN A 232 26.96 0.66 9.71
N GLU A 233 27.06 1.55 10.70
CA GLU A 233 26.10 1.60 11.81
C GLU A 233 24.80 2.27 11.32
N ILE A 234 23.66 1.61 11.54
CA ILE A 234 22.32 2.09 11.19
C ILE A 234 21.48 2.17 12.46
N ILE A 235 20.97 3.35 12.79
CA ILE A 235 20.22 3.59 14.04
C ILE A 235 18.80 3.05 13.91
N THR A 236 18.26 2.45 14.96
CA THR A 236 16.88 1.92 14.96
C THR A 236 15.99 2.78 15.84
N LEU A 237 14.79 3.07 15.34
CA LEU A 237 13.83 3.96 15.98
C LEU A 237 12.43 3.37 15.85
N PHE A 238 11.57 3.64 16.83
CA PHE A 238 10.15 3.33 16.71
C PHE A 238 9.37 4.59 16.38
N ASP A 239 8.27 4.41 15.63
CA ASP A 239 7.43 5.50 15.18
C ASP A 239 6.82 6.30 16.35
N PRO A 240 7.17 7.60 16.51
CA PRO A 240 6.70 8.38 17.64
C PRO A 240 5.18 8.59 17.71
N PRO A 241 4.46 8.82 16.59
CA PRO A 241 2.99 8.79 16.58
C PRO A 241 2.39 7.50 17.16
N HIS A 242 2.92 6.32 16.80
CA HIS A 242 2.51 5.04 17.40
C HIS A 242 2.87 4.92 18.88
N LEU A 243 4.05 5.40 19.30
CA LEU A 243 4.43 5.45 20.72
C LEU A 243 3.45 6.29 21.52
N LEU A 244 3.11 7.49 21.05
CA LEU A 244 2.15 8.39 21.71
C LEU A 244 0.76 7.76 21.84
N LYS A 245 0.25 7.14 20.75
CA LYS A 245 -1.02 6.41 20.77
C LYS A 245 -1.01 5.30 21.82
N SER A 246 0.09 4.55 21.90
CA SER A 246 0.26 3.44 22.86
C SER A 246 0.31 3.95 24.29
N THR A 247 1.07 5.02 24.55
CA THR A 247 1.13 5.67 25.87
C THR A 247 -0.25 6.17 26.32
N ARG A 248 -1.03 6.82 25.44
CA ARG A 248 -2.41 7.21 25.72
C ARG A 248 -3.28 5.99 26.07
N ASN A 249 -3.20 4.92 25.27
CA ASN A 249 -4.00 3.72 25.47
C ASN A 249 -3.65 2.98 26.77
N LEU A 250 -2.39 3.05 27.22
CA LEU A 250 -1.95 2.49 28.49
C LEU A 250 -2.50 3.30 29.66
N LEU A 251 -2.36 4.63 29.63
CA LEU A 251 -2.88 5.51 30.68
C LEU A 251 -4.40 5.34 30.85
N GLN A 252 -5.14 5.10 29.76
CA GLN A 252 -6.57 4.81 29.80
C GLN A 252 -6.97 3.55 30.59
N ARG A 253 -6.05 2.59 30.75
CA ARG A 253 -6.34 1.30 31.36
C ARG A 253 -5.67 1.12 32.72
N TYR A 254 -4.58 1.83 32.96
CA TYR A 254 -3.66 1.58 34.06
C TYR A 254 -3.18 2.90 34.65
N GLU A 255 -2.74 2.85 35.89
CA GLU A 255 -2.05 3.97 36.51
C GLU A 255 -0.55 3.86 36.28
N ILE A 256 0.11 5.00 36.11
CA ILE A 256 1.56 5.06 35.93
C ILE A 256 2.15 5.78 37.14
N LYS A 257 2.92 5.07 37.94
CA LYS A 257 3.71 5.66 39.01
C LYS A 257 5.03 6.15 38.44
N LEU A 258 5.41 7.38 38.79
CA LEU A 258 6.64 8.04 38.35
C LEU A 258 7.35 8.68 39.54
N GLN A 259 8.67 8.76 39.46
CA GLN A 259 9.48 9.54 40.38
C GLN A 259 9.56 10.98 39.86
N MET A 260 9.18 11.94 40.68
CA MET A 260 9.22 13.36 40.36
C MET A 260 10.36 14.02 41.15
N ASP A 261 11.09 14.90 40.49
CA ASP A 261 12.18 15.67 41.09
C ASP A 261 11.90 17.16 40.94
N THR A 262 11.91 17.89 42.05
CA THR A 262 11.74 19.35 42.09
C THR A 262 13.05 20.09 42.40
N GLY A 263 14.19 19.40 42.34
CA GLY A 263 15.51 19.92 42.70
C GLY A 263 15.77 19.96 44.21
N SER A 264 14.71 20.05 45.03
CA SER A 264 14.78 20.07 46.50
C SER A 264 14.18 18.83 47.18
N LEU A 265 13.24 18.12 46.55
CA LEU A 265 12.68 16.85 47.04
C LEU A 265 12.30 15.93 45.89
N GLN A 266 12.54 14.63 46.09
CA GLN A 266 11.99 13.55 45.28
C GLN A 266 10.67 13.07 45.91
N PHE A 267 9.62 12.96 45.10
CA PHE A 267 8.34 12.40 45.54
C PHE A 267 7.72 11.50 44.49
N GLU A 268 6.91 10.55 44.94
CA GLU A 268 6.21 9.61 44.05
C GLU A 268 4.92 10.25 43.53
N GLY A 269 4.82 10.41 42.21
CA GLY A 269 3.62 10.86 41.51
C GLY A 269 2.87 9.69 40.90
N THR A 270 1.55 9.79 40.81
CA THR A 270 0.71 8.84 40.07
C THR A 270 -0.03 9.57 38.95
N ALA A 271 0.15 9.09 37.72
CA ALA A 271 -0.61 9.55 36.56
C ALA A 271 -1.81 8.63 36.32
N SER A 272 -3.00 9.21 36.22
CA SER A 272 -4.27 8.49 36.08
C SER A 272 -5.14 9.13 35.00
N TRP A 273 -5.82 8.30 34.19
CA TRP A 273 -6.79 8.81 33.22
C TRP A 273 -7.99 9.48 33.89
N LYS A 274 -8.30 9.11 35.14
CA LYS A 274 -9.38 9.72 35.90
C LYS A 274 -9.16 11.22 36.08
N ASP A 275 -7.93 11.66 36.38
CA ASP A 275 -7.63 13.08 36.54
C ASP A 275 -7.87 13.86 35.22
N ILE A 276 -7.56 13.25 34.07
CA ILE A 276 -7.86 13.82 32.73
C ILE A 276 -9.38 13.90 32.49
N GLN A 277 -10.13 12.87 32.90
CA GLN A 277 -11.59 12.88 32.80
C GLN A 277 -12.20 13.98 33.67
N ASP A 278 -11.75 14.09 34.92
CA ASP A 278 -12.25 15.08 35.88
C ASP A 278 -11.89 16.50 35.42
N ALA A 279 -10.68 16.72 34.90
CA ALA A 279 -10.28 17.98 34.27
C ALA A 279 -11.19 18.36 33.09
N TYR A 280 -11.48 17.43 32.18
CA TYR A 280 -12.36 17.69 31.06
C TYR A 280 -13.81 17.94 31.48
N ARG A 281 -14.34 17.18 32.45
CA ARG A 281 -15.71 17.42 32.97
C ARG A 281 -15.81 18.83 33.56
N ASN A 282 -14.84 19.22 34.38
CA ASN A 282 -14.80 20.55 34.96
C ASN A 282 -14.73 21.64 33.88
N ASP A 283 -13.81 21.56 32.91
CA ASP A 283 -13.71 22.55 31.81
C ASP A 283 -14.99 22.64 30.97
N LYS A 284 -15.70 21.51 30.81
CA LYS A 284 -16.96 21.45 30.07
C LYS A 284 -18.14 22.07 30.83
N GLU A 285 -18.14 21.97 32.16
CA GLU A 285 -19.20 22.46 33.04
C GLU A 285 -19.07 23.95 33.38
N GLN A 286 -17.94 24.59 33.06
CA GLN A 286 -17.78 26.04 33.26
C GLN A 286 -18.80 26.83 32.41
N MET A 287 -19.50 27.78 33.06
CA MET A 287 -20.61 28.55 32.48
C MET A 287 -20.25 29.52 31.33
N HIS A 288 -18.97 29.62 30.95
CA HIS A 288 -18.52 30.57 29.92
C HIS A 288 -18.24 29.87 28.59
N SER A 289 -18.56 30.55 27.49
CA SER A 289 -18.36 30.07 26.10
C SER A 289 -16.90 29.81 25.72
N PHE A 290 -15.93 30.16 26.59
CA PHE A 290 -14.50 30.09 26.35
C PHE A 290 -13.85 28.99 27.20
N ARG A 291 -14.02 27.74 26.77
CA ARG A 291 -13.32 26.59 27.37
C ARG A 291 -11.79 26.71 27.22
N SER A 292 -11.04 26.26 28.21
CA SER A 292 -9.58 26.18 28.14
C SER A 292 -9.13 25.02 27.24
N LEU A 293 -9.87 23.91 27.23
CA LEU A 293 -9.56 22.71 26.44
C LEU A 293 -10.39 22.66 25.14
N GLN A 294 -10.41 23.74 24.36
CA GLN A 294 -11.27 23.90 23.17
C GLN A 294 -11.19 22.76 22.14
N LYS A 295 -10.03 22.13 22.02
CA LYS A 295 -9.78 21.03 21.06
C LYS A 295 -10.22 19.66 21.60
N VAL A 296 -10.36 19.52 22.91
CA VAL A 296 -10.70 18.27 23.57
C VAL A 296 -12.23 18.12 23.62
N ASN A 297 -12.71 16.92 23.31
CA ASN A 297 -14.13 16.58 23.29
C ASN A 297 -14.35 15.13 23.73
N GLU A 298 -15.60 14.67 23.71
CA GLU A 298 -15.94 13.33 24.21
C GLU A 298 -15.19 12.19 23.49
N MET A 299 -14.89 12.34 22.20
CA MET A 299 -14.12 11.34 21.45
C MET A 299 -12.67 11.24 21.89
N HIS A 300 -12.11 12.30 22.48
CA HIS A 300 -10.76 12.32 23.04
C HIS A 300 -10.69 11.51 24.34
N ILE A 301 -11.68 11.72 25.20
CA ILE A 301 -11.77 11.12 26.53
C ILE A 301 -12.19 9.65 26.45
N ASN A 302 -13.18 9.37 25.60
CA ASN A 302 -13.80 8.06 25.43
C ASN A 302 -13.70 7.54 23.97
N PRO A 303 -12.47 7.33 23.44
CA PRO A 303 -12.28 6.85 22.08
C PRO A 303 -12.76 5.39 21.93
N LYS A 304 -13.55 5.11 20.89
CA LYS A 304 -14.09 3.79 20.55
C LYS A 304 -13.62 3.34 19.16
N GLY A 305 -13.33 2.04 19.00
CA GLY A 305 -12.94 1.44 17.73
C GLY A 305 -11.82 2.22 17.02
N ARG A 306 -12.08 2.67 15.78
CA ARG A 306 -11.12 3.39 14.93
C ARG A 306 -10.62 4.72 15.53
N SER A 307 -11.34 5.36 16.45
CA SER A 307 -10.86 6.60 17.06
C SER A 307 -9.68 6.37 18.02
N LYS A 308 -9.50 5.15 18.54
CA LYS A 308 -8.28 4.77 19.29
C LYS A 308 -7.01 4.78 18.43
N MET A 309 -7.15 4.68 17.11
CA MET A 309 -6.03 4.73 16.17
C MET A 309 -5.68 6.15 15.71
N ARG A 310 -6.49 7.16 16.06
CA ARG A 310 -6.25 8.56 15.64
C ARG A 310 -5.18 9.20 16.52
N VAL A 311 -4.02 9.49 15.94
CA VAL A 311 -2.90 10.19 16.58
C VAL A 311 -3.33 11.57 17.07
N MET A 312 -4.12 12.30 16.28
CA MET A 312 -4.63 13.64 16.63
C MET A 312 -5.31 13.66 18.01
N LEU A 313 -6.15 12.66 18.31
CA LEU A 313 -6.85 12.60 19.59
C LEU A 313 -5.88 12.36 20.75
N ALA A 314 -4.86 11.52 20.55
CA ALA A 314 -3.84 11.28 21.56
C ALA A 314 -2.98 12.54 21.79
N ALA A 315 -2.54 13.22 20.73
CA ALA A 315 -1.72 14.42 20.82
C ALA A 315 -2.45 15.61 21.44
N GLN A 316 -3.76 15.75 21.23
CA GLN A 316 -4.54 16.83 21.83
C GLN A 316 -4.85 16.58 23.32
N VAL A 317 -5.08 15.33 23.73
CA VAL A 317 -5.23 14.99 25.16
C VAL A 317 -3.90 15.10 25.89
N LEU A 318 -2.85 14.51 25.35
CA LEU A 318 -1.52 14.51 25.96
C LEU A 318 -0.75 15.78 25.55
N SER A 319 -1.38 16.93 25.73
CA SER A 319 -0.87 18.22 25.29
C SER A 319 -0.44 19.10 26.46
N ARG A 320 0.40 20.11 26.17
CA ARG A 320 0.74 21.16 27.13
C ARG A 320 -0.48 21.85 27.73
N ALA A 321 -1.53 22.09 26.93
CA ALA A 321 -2.76 22.72 27.41
C ALA A 321 -3.47 21.87 28.48
N MET A 322 -3.54 20.55 28.28
CA MET A 322 -4.07 19.64 29.29
C MET A 322 -3.23 19.64 30.56
N ALA A 323 -1.90 19.55 30.45
CA ALA A 323 -1.01 19.61 31.62
C ALA A 323 -1.16 20.92 32.40
N SER A 324 -1.20 22.07 31.71
CA SER A 324 -1.40 23.37 32.34
C SER A 324 -2.77 23.48 33.03
N TYR A 325 -3.83 22.95 32.42
CA TYR A 325 -5.16 22.94 33.02
C TYR A 325 -5.22 22.06 34.27
N LEU A 326 -4.58 20.89 34.25
CA LEU A 326 -4.46 20.02 35.42
C LEU A 326 -3.73 20.73 36.58
N MET A 327 -2.59 21.38 36.31
CA MET A 327 -1.87 22.16 37.33
C MET A 327 -2.72 23.31 37.88
N CYS A 328 -3.38 24.06 36.99
CA CYS A 328 -4.31 25.13 37.36
C CYS A 328 -5.43 24.61 38.27
N GLY A 329 -5.96 23.43 37.98
CA GLY A 329 -7.01 22.81 38.80
C GLY A 329 -6.57 22.39 40.18
N VAL A 330 -5.33 21.91 40.32
CA VAL A 330 -4.75 21.65 41.64
C VAL A 330 -4.52 22.94 42.40
N SER A 331 -3.94 23.95 41.77
CA SER A 331 -3.67 25.26 42.40
C SER A 331 -4.94 25.98 42.85
N ASN A 332 -6.03 25.86 42.10
CA ASN A 332 -7.32 26.45 42.46
C ASN A 332 -8.23 25.51 43.28
N GLY A 333 -7.75 24.33 43.66
CA GLY A 333 -8.45 23.41 44.57
C GLY A 333 -9.62 22.63 43.98
N PHE A 334 -9.87 22.69 42.67
CA PHE A 334 -10.94 21.91 42.01
C PHE A 334 -10.48 20.54 41.50
N LEU A 335 -9.18 20.25 41.55
CA LEU A 335 -8.61 18.91 41.37
C LEU A 335 -7.76 18.53 42.60
N PRO A 336 -7.69 17.23 42.96
CA PRO A 336 -6.90 16.77 44.10
C PRO A 336 -5.40 16.90 43.83
N GLN A 337 -4.58 17.09 44.87
CA GLN A 337 -3.12 17.24 44.76
C GLN A 337 -2.42 16.10 43.97
N LYS A 338 -2.96 14.87 44.04
CA LYS A 338 -2.45 13.73 43.26
C LYS A 338 -2.40 13.98 41.74
N ALA A 339 -3.26 14.87 41.21
CA ALA A 339 -3.30 15.20 39.79
C ALA A 339 -2.04 15.93 39.30
N ILE A 340 -1.18 16.41 40.20
CA ILE A 340 0.17 16.89 39.86
C ILE A 340 0.98 15.80 39.14
N GLY A 341 0.85 14.54 39.56
CA GLY A 341 1.51 13.40 38.90
C GLY A 341 1.06 13.25 37.45
N THR A 342 -0.25 13.34 37.21
CA THR A 342 -0.82 13.32 35.85
C THR A 342 -0.37 14.53 35.04
N ALA A 343 -0.36 15.73 35.61
CA ALA A 343 0.06 16.93 34.90
C ALA A 343 1.53 16.86 34.45
N HIS A 344 2.42 16.43 35.34
CA HIS A 344 3.84 16.23 35.05
C HIS A 344 4.04 15.18 33.96
N PHE A 345 3.39 14.02 34.07
CA PHE A 345 3.45 12.97 33.06
C PHE A 345 2.99 13.47 31.69
N VAL A 346 1.85 14.16 31.62
CA VAL A 346 1.33 14.72 30.36
C VAL A 346 2.28 15.75 29.77
N GLN A 347 2.86 16.62 30.60
CA GLN A 347 3.85 17.61 30.16
C GLN A 347 5.10 16.93 29.59
N ARG A 348 5.64 15.91 30.27
CA ARG A 348 6.81 15.16 29.81
C ARG A 348 6.54 14.45 28.50
N VAL A 349 5.41 13.74 28.39
CA VAL A 349 5.01 13.06 27.13
C VAL A 349 4.83 14.05 25.98
N ASN A 350 4.20 15.20 26.22
CA ASN A 350 4.09 16.26 25.22
C ASN A 350 5.48 16.72 24.75
N ALA A 351 6.40 17.01 25.69
CA ALA A 351 7.74 17.48 25.36
C ALA A 351 8.53 16.42 24.57
N MET A 352 8.48 15.16 24.99
CA MET A 352 9.08 14.04 24.26
C MET A 352 8.54 13.97 22.83
N PHE A 353 7.22 13.92 22.66
CA PHE A 353 6.59 13.82 21.34
C PHE A 353 6.89 15.02 20.44
N ASP A 354 6.80 16.24 20.96
CA ASP A 354 7.15 17.45 20.20
C ASP A 354 8.61 17.35 19.71
N SER A 355 9.54 16.91 20.57
CA SER A 355 10.98 16.83 20.25
C SER A 355 11.38 15.80 19.21
N VAL A 356 10.54 14.77 19.00
CA VAL A 356 10.80 13.70 18.02
C VAL A 356 9.86 13.78 16.81
N ASN A 357 8.93 14.73 16.78
CA ASN A 357 7.97 14.93 15.69
C ASN A 357 7.89 16.41 15.22
N GLY A 358 8.79 17.26 15.72
CA GLY A 358 8.92 18.67 15.34
C GLY A 358 9.40 18.82 13.89
N GLY A 359 9.00 19.90 13.22
CA GLY A 359 9.36 20.08 11.82
C GLY A 359 9.10 21.44 11.19
N ASN A 360 8.68 22.46 11.96
CA ASN A 360 8.44 23.80 11.40
C ASN A 360 9.30 24.82 12.15
N GLU A 361 10.16 25.55 11.45
CA GLU A 361 11.00 26.62 12.03
C GLU A 361 10.15 27.75 12.63
N ARG A 362 8.92 27.93 12.14
CA ARG A 362 7.94 28.93 12.63
C ARG A 362 7.07 28.44 13.79
N SER A 363 7.32 27.24 14.30
CA SER A 363 6.52 26.66 15.39
C SER A 363 6.69 27.45 16.68
N LYS A 364 5.58 27.92 17.27
CA LYS A 364 5.59 28.38 18.67
C LYS A 364 5.70 27.17 19.60
N GLY A 365 6.90 26.85 20.08
CA GLY A 365 7.15 25.81 21.08
C GLY A 365 8.60 25.31 21.10
N GLN A 366 9.16 25.15 22.30
CA GLN A 366 10.58 24.88 22.55
C GLN A 366 11.19 23.72 21.74
N TYR A 367 10.43 22.63 21.53
CA TYR A 367 10.91 21.42 20.85
C TYR A 367 10.21 21.12 19.52
N LYS A 368 9.49 22.08 18.93
CA LYS A 368 8.76 21.87 17.66
C LYS A 368 9.55 22.25 16.40
N GLY A 369 10.72 22.88 16.61
CA GLY A 369 11.65 23.25 15.55
C GLY A 369 12.59 22.10 15.17
N PRO A 370 13.55 22.37 14.27
CA PRO A 370 14.61 21.42 13.96
C PRO A 370 15.55 21.20 15.16
N VAL A 371 16.21 20.04 15.18
CA VAL A 371 17.30 19.75 16.13
C VAL A 371 18.53 20.50 15.66
N THR A 372 19.07 21.36 16.51
CA THR A 372 20.32 22.12 16.29
C THR A 372 21.23 22.01 17.52
N HIS A 373 22.46 22.53 17.43
CA HIS A 373 23.40 22.58 18.55
C HIS A 373 22.85 23.28 19.81
N SER A 374 21.99 24.29 19.66
CA SER A 374 21.44 25.10 20.76
C SER A 374 19.99 24.76 21.13
N SER A 375 19.37 23.80 20.45
CA SER A 375 17.93 23.55 20.53
C SER A 375 17.43 22.86 21.82
N GLY A 376 18.32 22.45 22.73
CA GLY A 376 17.96 21.77 23.97
C GLY A 376 17.40 20.34 23.83
N HIS A 377 17.18 19.83 22.61
CA HIS A 377 16.63 18.49 22.37
C HIS A 377 17.44 17.38 23.03
N VAL A 378 18.77 17.43 22.92
CA VAL A 378 19.66 16.40 23.48
C VAL A 378 19.55 16.32 25.00
N GLN A 379 19.44 17.46 25.67
CA GLN A 379 19.26 17.51 27.13
C GLN A 379 17.90 16.90 27.51
N LEU A 380 16.82 17.32 26.85
CA LEU A 380 15.49 16.77 27.06
C LEU A 380 15.48 15.24 26.89
N TRP A 381 16.09 14.71 25.83
CA TRP A 381 16.11 13.27 25.58
C TRP A 381 16.85 12.51 26.67
N ARG A 382 17.94 13.06 27.22
CA ARG A 382 18.67 12.42 28.33
C ARG A 382 17.83 12.38 29.59
N GLU A 383 17.27 13.51 30.00
CA GLU A 383 16.41 13.63 31.18
C GLU A 383 15.17 12.74 31.05
N ALA A 384 14.50 12.78 29.90
CA ALA A 384 13.31 11.99 29.64
C ALA A 384 13.59 10.48 29.69
N ARG A 385 14.77 10.02 29.23
CA ARG A 385 15.13 8.60 29.35
C ARG A 385 15.29 8.17 30.80
N GLU A 386 15.96 8.97 31.63
CA GLU A 386 16.09 8.65 33.04
C GLU A 386 14.72 8.62 33.73
N GLU A 387 13.83 9.55 33.40
CA GLU A 387 12.47 9.54 33.92
C GLU A 387 11.67 8.31 33.48
N VAL A 388 11.68 7.98 32.18
CA VAL A 388 10.93 6.82 31.63
C VAL A 388 11.39 5.50 32.25
N LYS A 389 12.67 5.36 32.62
CA LYS A 389 13.15 4.16 33.36
C LYS A 389 12.45 4.00 34.71
N THR A 390 12.04 5.10 35.35
CA THR A 390 11.36 5.07 36.65
C THR A 390 9.88 4.73 36.55
N TRP A 391 9.28 4.81 35.35
CA TRP A 391 7.86 4.59 35.18
C TRP A 391 7.47 3.14 35.47
N LYS A 392 6.52 2.98 36.39
CA LYS A 392 5.96 1.69 36.79
C LYS A 392 4.47 1.66 36.50
N LEU A 393 4.03 0.61 35.81
CA LEU A 393 2.64 0.45 35.41
C LEU A 393 1.91 -0.38 36.48
N TYR A 394 0.77 0.13 36.96
CA TYR A 394 -0.05 -0.55 37.97
C TYR A 394 -1.45 -0.83 37.42
N GLY A 395 -1.88 -2.09 37.54
CA GLY A 395 -3.25 -2.51 37.31
C GLY A 395 -3.98 -2.77 38.63
N VAL A 396 -5.21 -3.28 38.51
CA VAL A 396 -6.06 -3.63 39.67
C VAL A 396 -5.36 -4.63 40.60
N ASN A 397 -4.56 -5.54 40.03
CA ASN A 397 -3.86 -6.62 40.76
C ASN A 397 -2.40 -6.26 41.12
N GLY A 398 -2.01 -4.99 41.04
CA GLY A 398 -0.67 -4.52 41.42
C GLY A 398 0.26 -4.22 40.24
N LEU A 399 1.57 -4.33 40.47
CA LEU A 399 2.63 -3.96 39.52
C LEU A 399 2.61 -4.87 38.28
N LEU A 400 2.60 -4.26 37.10
CA LEU A 400 2.62 -4.95 35.82
C LEU A 400 4.03 -4.95 35.19
N PRO A 401 4.32 -5.90 34.29
CA PRO A 401 5.52 -5.86 33.46
C PRO A 401 5.61 -4.56 32.66
N GLN A 402 6.84 -4.08 32.42
CA GLN A 402 7.01 -2.87 31.62
C GLN A 402 6.46 -3.06 30.20
N PRO A 403 5.58 -2.15 29.74
CA PRO A 403 4.97 -2.27 28.43
C PRO A 403 5.99 -1.98 27.31
N PRO A 404 5.80 -2.56 26.11
CA PRO A 404 6.68 -2.31 24.96
C PRO A 404 6.87 -0.82 24.68
N SER A 405 5.82 0.01 24.79
CA SER A 405 5.91 1.45 24.52
C SER A 405 6.94 2.21 25.36
N PHE A 406 7.21 1.78 26.60
CA PHE A 406 8.24 2.44 27.43
C PHE A 406 9.63 2.12 26.88
N ARG A 407 9.88 0.85 26.55
CA ARG A 407 11.11 0.43 25.84
C ARG A 407 11.25 1.16 24.51
N GLY A 408 10.14 1.34 23.80
CA GLY A 408 10.09 2.07 22.54
C GLY A 408 10.48 3.54 22.67
N TRP A 409 10.01 4.23 23.72
CA TRP A 409 10.46 5.59 24.05
C TRP A 409 11.94 5.65 24.39
N LEU A 410 12.45 4.74 25.23
CA LEU A 410 13.87 4.69 25.60
C LEU A 410 14.77 4.53 24.37
N MET A 411 14.43 3.57 23.49
CA MET A 411 15.14 3.33 22.24
C MET A 411 15.07 4.52 21.30
N THR A 412 13.88 5.10 21.11
CA THR A 412 13.69 6.22 20.17
C THR A 412 14.44 7.47 20.63
N LEU A 413 14.36 7.84 21.90
CA LEU A 413 15.09 8.98 22.45
C LEU A 413 16.61 8.81 22.37
N ARG A 414 17.10 7.60 22.65
CA ARG A 414 18.53 7.28 22.51
C ARG A 414 18.96 7.27 21.04
N GLY A 415 18.17 6.69 20.16
CA GLY A 415 18.44 6.68 18.73
C GLY A 415 18.50 8.10 18.14
N MET A 416 17.61 8.99 18.56
CA MET A 416 17.64 10.41 18.16
C MET A 416 18.93 11.11 18.62
N GLU A 417 19.42 10.80 19.83
CA GLU A 417 20.74 11.28 20.29
C GLU A 417 21.89 10.76 19.41
N LEU A 418 21.90 9.47 19.09
CA LEU A 418 22.92 8.86 18.23
C LEU A 418 22.87 9.44 16.81
N LEU A 419 21.66 9.68 16.29
CA LEU A 419 21.47 10.25 14.96
C LEU A 419 22.01 11.68 14.91
N TRP A 420 21.73 12.47 15.95
CA TRP A 420 22.31 13.80 16.07
C TRP A 420 23.84 13.79 16.09
N ARG A 421 24.48 12.80 16.74
CA ARG A 421 25.94 12.66 16.71
C ARG A 421 26.50 12.46 15.30
N LYS A 422 25.77 11.75 14.44
CA LYS A 422 26.12 11.57 13.02
C LYS A 422 25.89 12.83 12.20
N VAL A 423 24.72 13.45 12.34
CA VAL A 423 24.30 14.60 11.51
C VAL A 423 25.07 15.89 11.86
N ARG A 424 25.38 16.12 13.14
CA ARG A 424 26.02 17.37 13.59
C ARG A 424 27.40 17.61 12.99
N LEU A 425 28.07 16.56 12.50
CA LEU A 425 29.40 16.63 11.89
C LEU A 425 29.33 16.73 10.36
N THR A 426 28.15 16.60 9.76
CA THR A 426 27.96 16.64 8.31
C THR A 426 28.20 18.05 7.77
N LYS A 427 29.02 18.16 6.73
CA LYS A 427 29.34 19.42 6.05
C LYS A 427 28.66 19.50 4.68
N ARG A 428 28.32 20.73 4.26
CA ARG A 428 27.82 21.12 2.95
C ARG A 428 28.55 22.37 2.48
N GLY A 429 29.18 22.34 1.32
CA GLY A 429 30.03 23.46 0.84
C GLY A 429 31.01 24.00 1.90
N GLY A 430 31.59 23.11 2.72
CA GLY A 430 32.51 23.47 3.82
C GLY A 430 31.86 23.96 5.13
N LYS A 431 30.56 24.27 5.15
CA LYS A 431 29.81 24.68 6.35
C LYS A 431 29.14 23.47 7.02
N LEU A 432 29.12 23.44 8.35
CA LEU A 432 28.35 22.44 9.08
C LEU A 432 26.86 22.65 8.82
N LEU A 433 26.18 21.59 8.38
CA LEU A 433 24.72 21.60 8.21
C LEU A 433 24.02 21.67 9.57
N GLY A 434 24.57 20.97 10.59
CA GLY A 434 24.24 21.16 11.99
C GLY A 434 22.76 21.16 12.36
N GLN A 435 21.89 20.55 11.54
CA GLN A 435 20.48 20.43 11.85
C GLN A 435 19.77 19.31 11.08
N PHE A 436 18.71 18.77 11.67
CA PHE A 436 17.71 17.95 10.97
C PHE A 436 16.32 18.17 11.56
N SER A 437 15.30 17.80 10.79
CA SER A 437 13.90 17.87 11.21
C SER A 437 13.46 16.50 11.76
N PRO A 438 13.09 16.37 13.05
CA PRO A 438 12.60 15.11 13.62
C PRO A 438 11.43 14.49 12.86
N ARG A 439 10.55 15.31 12.26
CA ARG A 439 9.44 14.88 11.40
C ARG A 439 9.86 14.09 10.16
N HIS A 440 11.14 14.12 9.80
CA HIS A 440 11.66 13.29 8.72
C HIS A 440 11.90 11.84 9.15
N ILE A 441 11.81 11.56 10.46
CA ILE A 441 12.21 10.30 11.08
C ILE A 441 11.00 9.69 11.81
N ASN A 442 9.94 9.46 11.04
CA ASN A 442 8.71 8.79 11.46
C ASN A 442 8.10 8.05 10.25
N GLN A 443 7.04 7.27 10.45
CA GLN A 443 6.35 6.52 9.39
C GLN A 443 5.20 7.30 8.73
N ASP A 444 4.98 8.59 9.05
CA ASP A 444 3.85 9.37 8.50
C ASP A 444 3.88 9.38 6.96
N ALA A 445 5.07 9.44 6.36
CA ALA A 445 5.24 9.42 4.90
C ALA A 445 4.72 8.13 4.26
N LEU A 446 4.94 7.00 4.95
CA LEU A 446 4.48 5.68 4.52
C LEU A 446 2.98 5.50 4.80
N GLU A 447 2.48 5.94 5.96
CA GLU A 447 1.04 5.93 6.26
C GLU A 447 0.25 6.82 5.28
N ASN A 448 0.81 7.96 4.87
CA ASN A 448 0.23 8.83 3.84
C ASN A 448 0.13 8.11 2.49
N LEU A 449 1.18 7.35 2.10
CA LEU A 449 1.13 6.51 0.91
C LEU A 449 0.02 5.46 1.03
N PHE A 450 -0.09 4.73 2.14
CA PHE A 450 -1.16 3.76 2.35
C PHE A 450 -2.55 4.37 2.26
N GLY A 451 -2.73 5.57 2.82
CA GLY A 451 -3.95 6.32 2.62
C GLY A 451 -4.23 6.54 1.12
N CYS A 452 -3.21 6.90 0.32
CA CYS A 452 -3.37 7.21 -1.10
C CYS A 452 -3.78 5.98 -1.87
N LEU A 453 -3.11 4.85 -1.60
CA LEU A 453 -3.45 3.55 -2.18
C LEU A 453 -4.90 3.17 -1.90
N ARG A 454 -5.37 3.36 -0.66
CA ARG A 454 -6.76 3.08 -0.28
C ARG A 454 -7.76 4.02 -0.95
N ALA A 455 -7.46 5.31 -1.09
CA ALA A 455 -8.37 6.27 -1.69
C ALA A 455 -8.51 6.11 -3.20
N LEU A 456 -7.47 5.65 -3.90
CA LEU A 456 -7.55 5.32 -5.32
C LEU A 456 -8.54 4.17 -5.61
N GLY A 457 -8.84 3.33 -4.61
CA GLY A 457 -9.90 2.32 -4.64
C GLY A 457 -11.33 2.87 -4.46
N GLY A 458 -11.49 4.18 -4.24
CA GLY A 458 -12.79 4.82 -3.99
C GLY A 458 -13.47 4.28 -2.74
N SER A 459 -14.65 3.67 -2.91
CA SER A 459 -15.38 3.04 -1.81
C SER A 459 -14.74 1.73 -1.31
N ASN A 460 -13.89 1.09 -2.12
CA ASN A 460 -13.17 -0.12 -1.73
C ASN A 460 -11.89 0.25 -0.98
N ARG A 461 -11.97 0.33 0.36
CA ARG A 461 -10.84 0.74 1.21
C ARG A 461 -9.84 -0.38 1.51
N ASP A 462 -10.17 -1.62 1.19
CA ASP A 462 -9.31 -2.79 1.42
C ASP A 462 -9.01 -3.42 0.04
N PRO A 463 -7.95 -2.96 -0.63
CA PRO A 463 -7.64 -3.45 -1.97
C PRO A 463 -7.20 -4.91 -1.93
N ILE A 464 -7.48 -5.62 -3.02
CA ILE A 464 -6.86 -6.90 -3.36
C ILE A 464 -5.44 -6.65 -3.91
N VAL A 465 -4.59 -7.68 -4.03
CA VAL A 465 -3.21 -7.52 -4.51
C VAL A 465 -3.15 -6.80 -5.87
N SER A 466 -4.00 -7.18 -6.82
CA SER A 466 -4.05 -6.54 -8.15
C SER A 466 -4.40 -5.04 -8.06
N GLY A 467 -5.42 -4.70 -7.27
CA GLY A 467 -5.84 -3.32 -7.02
C GLY A 467 -4.82 -2.50 -6.24
N PHE A 468 -4.09 -3.13 -5.30
CA PHE A 468 -2.94 -2.52 -4.63
C PHE A 468 -1.87 -2.16 -5.66
N MET A 469 -1.46 -3.11 -6.50
CA MET A 469 -0.42 -2.89 -7.50
C MET A 469 -0.82 -1.79 -8.49
N ASP A 470 -2.07 -1.78 -8.97
CA ASP A 470 -2.55 -0.73 -9.89
C ASP A 470 -2.54 0.66 -9.24
N SER A 471 -2.85 0.73 -7.94
CA SER A 471 -2.78 1.97 -7.15
C SER A 471 -1.33 2.38 -6.89
N TRP A 472 -0.45 1.42 -6.64
CA TRP A 472 1.00 1.61 -6.51
C TRP A 472 1.60 2.23 -7.77
N LYS A 473 1.34 1.64 -8.95
CA LYS A 473 1.81 2.20 -10.23
C LYS A 473 1.34 3.65 -10.39
N THR A 474 0.09 3.90 -10.02
CA THR A 474 -0.51 5.24 -10.12
C THR A 474 0.22 6.24 -9.21
N CYS A 475 0.42 5.90 -7.94
CA CYS A 475 1.18 6.74 -7.01
C CYS A 475 2.60 6.99 -7.52
N MET A 476 3.23 5.97 -8.12
CA MET A 476 4.61 6.09 -8.55
C MET A 476 4.84 7.00 -9.76
N ILE A 477 3.92 6.98 -10.71
CA ILE A 477 3.98 7.84 -11.90
C ILE A 477 3.60 9.28 -11.54
N ASN A 478 2.85 9.46 -10.45
CA ASN A 478 2.03 10.64 -10.28
C ASN A 478 2.18 11.29 -8.91
N GLY A 479 3.28 12.01 -8.73
CA GLY A 479 3.47 12.88 -7.57
C GLY A 479 2.37 13.94 -7.40
N LEU A 480 1.75 14.39 -8.50
CA LEU A 480 0.69 15.42 -8.51
C LEU A 480 -0.65 14.90 -8.00
N ALA A 481 -0.99 13.64 -8.26
CA ALA A 481 -2.23 13.03 -7.78
C ALA A 481 -2.29 12.92 -6.25
N ILE A 482 -1.14 12.91 -5.57
CA ILE A 482 -1.02 12.63 -4.13
C ILE A 482 -1.45 13.83 -3.27
N GLY A 483 -1.21 15.07 -3.71
CA GLY A 483 -1.37 16.27 -2.88
C GLY A 483 -2.79 16.50 -2.34
N ASP A 484 -3.81 16.52 -3.21
CA ASP A 484 -5.20 16.79 -2.78
C ASP A 484 -5.91 15.56 -2.20
N ILE A 485 -5.47 14.35 -2.58
CA ILE A 485 -6.00 13.07 -2.05
C ILE A 485 -5.75 12.93 -0.53
N LEU A 486 -4.81 13.70 0.03
CA LEU A 486 -4.40 13.66 1.44
C LEU A 486 -5.22 14.55 2.39
N ARG A 487 -6.13 15.41 1.91
CA ARG A 487 -6.92 16.29 2.80
C ARG A 487 -7.83 15.47 3.74
N GLY A 488 -7.71 15.69 5.06
CA GLY A 488 -8.60 15.11 6.09
C GLY A 488 -8.22 13.73 6.63
N ARG A 489 -6.98 13.27 6.47
CA ARG A 489 -6.52 11.95 6.96
C ARG A 489 -5.93 11.97 8.38
N ASN A 490 -5.67 10.76 8.91
CA ASN A 490 -5.17 10.56 10.27
C ASN A 490 -3.75 11.11 10.48
N CYS A 491 -2.91 11.05 9.45
CA CYS A 491 -1.53 11.56 9.46
C CYS A 491 -1.48 13.00 8.95
N LEU A 492 -0.50 13.76 9.46
CA LEU A 492 -0.22 15.11 8.98
C LEU A 492 0.52 15.05 7.63
N SER A 493 0.52 16.16 6.88
CA SER A 493 1.40 16.32 5.71
C SER A 493 2.85 15.99 6.08
N ASP A 494 3.52 15.14 5.31
CA ASP A 494 4.93 14.80 5.55
C ASP A 494 5.91 15.75 4.83
N ASP A 495 5.42 16.68 4.03
CA ASP A 495 6.19 17.70 3.28
C ASP A 495 7.25 17.14 2.29
N ALA A 496 7.27 15.82 2.06
CA ALA A 496 8.20 15.16 1.14
C ALA A 496 7.52 14.82 -0.20
N LEU A 497 8.25 15.06 -1.30
CA LEU A 497 7.78 14.79 -2.66
C LEU A 497 8.35 13.47 -3.18
N LEU A 498 7.58 12.77 -4.02
CA LEU A 498 8.15 11.65 -4.79
C LEU A 498 9.15 12.18 -5.80
N LEU A 499 10.27 11.48 -5.97
CA LEU A 499 11.22 11.80 -7.02
C LEU A 499 10.58 11.48 -8.37
N SER A 500 10.66 12.43 -9.30
CA SER A 500 10.19 12.25 -10.68
C SER A 500 11.30 11.70 -11.56
N ALA A 501 10.98 10.80 -12.49
CA ALA A 501 11.92 10.37 -13.51
C ALA A 501 12.34 11.56 -14.41
N PRO A 502 13.63 11.74 -14.72
CA PRO A 502 14.15 12.83 -15.55
C PRO A 502 13.78 12.73 -17.04
N THR A 503 13.31 11.58 -17.52
CA THR A 503 12.99 11.34 -18.95
C THR A 503 11.89 10.28 -19.08
N PRO A 504 11.13 10.25 -20.20
CA PRO A 504 10.13 9.22 -20.42
C PRO A 504 10.80 7.86 -20.29
N LEU A 505 10.21 6.98 -19.48
CA LEU A 505 10.49 5.54 -19.56
C LEU A 505 10.54 5.20 -21.05
N GLN A 506 11.64 4.61 -21.53
CA GLN A 506 11.75 4.17 -22.92
C GLN A 506 10.48 3.38 -23.24
N GLU A 507 9.58 3.98 -24.02
CA GLU A 507 8.56 3.22 -24.72
C GLU A 507 9.38 2.31 -25.63
N ASP A 508 9.44 1.02 -25.29
CA ASP A 508 10.12 0.04 -26.10
C ASP A 508 9.42 0.03 -27.48
N THR A 509 9.94 0.81 -28.42
CA THR A 509 9.39 1.00 -29.77
C THR A 509 9.50 -0.25 -30.63
N ARG A 510 9.86 -1.40 -30.04
CA ARG A 510 9.86 -2.73 -30.68
C ARG A 510 8.65 -3.59 -30.35
N LEU A 511 7.63 -3.05 -29.67
CA LEU A 511 6.30 -3.65 -29.79
C LEU A 511 5.70 -3.17 -31.11
N ALA A 512 5.99 -3.92 -32.18
CA ALA A 512 5.09 -3.98 -33.31
C ALA A 512 3.66 -4.09 -32.75
N PRO A 513 2.66 -3.39 -33.31
CA PRO A 513 1.30 -3.78 -33.04
C PRO A 513 1.24 -5.24 -33.47
N LEU A 514 1.23 -6.18 -32.51
CA LEU A 514 0.54 -7.43 -32.73
C LEU A 514 -0.82 -6.96 -33.24
N GLN A 515 -1.04 -7.17 -34.53
CA GLN A 515 -2.34 -6.98 -35.11
C GLN A 515 -3.28 -7.70 -34.14
N ASP A 516 -4.20 -6.95 -33.54
CA ASP A 516 -5.40 -7.46 -32.88
C ASP A 516 -6.24 -8.18 -33.97
N SER A 517 -5.67 -9.17 -34.67
CA SER A 517 -6.34 -10.04 -35.64
C SER A 517 -6.95 -11.25 -34.95
N ALA A 518 -6.65 -11.49 -33.67
CA ALA A 518 -7.55 -12.20 -32.80
C ALA A 518 -8.55 -11.19 -32.23
N VAL A 519 -9.61 -10.91 -33.01
CA VAL A 519 -10.88 -10.48 -32.44
C VAL A 519 -11.37 -11.63 -31.57
N ILE A 520 -10.84 -11.72 -30.35
CA ILE A 520 -11.61 -12.30 -29.25
C ILE A 520 -12.59 -11.19 -28.93
N CYS A 521 -13.75 -11.25 -29.56
CA CYS A 521 -14.90 -10.47 -29.14
C CYS A 521 -14.92 -10.47 -27.61
N GLU A 522 -15.12 -9.30 -27.01
CA GLU A 522 -15.83 -9.21 -25.73
C GLU A 522 -17.23 -9.81 -25.98
N ALA A 523 -17.31 -11.12 -26.20
CA ALA A 523 -18.53 -11.87 -26.16
C ALA A 523 -19.03 -11.68 -24.74
N ALA A 524 -20.28 -11.22 -24.65
CA ALA A 524 -20.98 -10.81 -23.45
C ALA A 524 -20.47 -11.57 -22.22
N ALA A 525 -20.14 -10.83 -21.16
CA ALA A 525 -19.89 -11.41 -19.86
C ALA A 525 -21.14 -12.17 -19.41
N VAL A 526 -21.24 -13.44 -19.79
CA VAL A 526 -22.16 -14.38 -19.17
C VAL A 526 -21.55 -14.65 -17.80
N SER A 527 -22.17 -14.06 -16.78
CA SER A 527 -21.87 -14.36 -15.38
C SER A 527 -22.33 -15.79 -15.09
N VAL A 528 -21.50 -16.78 -15.39
CA VAL A 528 -21.73 -18.17 -14.95
C VAL A 528 -21.00 -18.35 -13.63
N SER A 529 -21.75 -18.37 -12.53
CA SER A 529 -21.28 -18.87 -11.24
C SER A 529 -21.30 -20.39 -11.30
N VAL A 530 -20.16 -21.02 -11.53
CA VAL A 530 -20.00 -22.46 -11.36
C VAL A 530 -19.53 -22.68 -9.92
N THR A 531 -20.12 -23.65 -9.22
CA THR A 531 -19.65 -24.12 -7.90
C THR A 531 -19.45 -25.61 -8.00
N HIS A 532 -18.33 -26.09 -7.43
CA HIS A 532 -17.85 -27.48 -7.48
C HIS A 532 -18.85 -28.58 -7.07
N SER A 533 -20.00 -28.23 -6.47
CA SER A 533 -21.04 -29.18 -6.05
C SER A 533 -22.21 -29.34 -7.01
N ASN A 534 -22.26 -28.62 -8.14
CA ASN A 534 -23.22 -28.85 -9.23
C ASN A 534 -22.67 -28.21 -10.52
N LEU A 535 -21.83 -28.91 -11.28
CA LEU A 535 -21.76 -28.66 -12.72
C LEU A 535 -23.15 -29.01 -13.29
N SER A 536 -24.06 -28.04 -13.36
CA SER A 536 -25.26 -28.25 -14.17
C SER A 536 -24.77 -28.38 -15.62
N CYS A 537 -25.08 -29.49 -16.28
CA CYS A 537 -24.50 -29.80 -17.57
C CYS A 537 -24.82 -28.72 -18.64
N ASN A 538 -25.79 -27.82 -18.38
CA ASN A 538 -26.12 -26.62 -19.16
C ASN A 538 -24.92 -25.68 -19.33
N SER A 539 -24.16 -25.47 -18.25
CA SER A 539 -23.00 -24.57 -18.24
C SER A 539 -21.86 -25.14 -19.09
N THR A 540 -21.63 -26.45 -19.02
CA THR A 540 -20.61 -27.16 -19.81
C THR A 540 -20.95 -27.17 -21.30
N ALA A 541 -22.22 -27.39 -21.65
CA ALA A 541 -22.68 -27.35 -23.05
C ALA A 541 -22.49 -25.95 -23.68
N GLU A 542 -22.70 -24.88 -22.91
CA GLU A 542 -22.42 -23.50 -23.36
C GLU A 542 -20.92 -23.24 -23.56
N VAL A 543 -20.08 -23.72 -22.64
CA VAL A 543 -18.61 -23.65 -22.76
C VAL A 543 -18.15 -24.39 -24.02
N CYS A 544 -18.66 -25.60 -24.25
CA CYS A 544 -18.35 -26.38 -25.46
C CYS A 544 -18.80 -25.65 -26.73
N ARG A 545 -20.01 -25.06 -26.75
CA ARG A 545 -20.50 -24.27 -27.90
C ARG A 545 -19.62 -23.05 -28.17
N THR A 546 -19.18 -22.36 -27.12
CA THR A 546 -18.27 -21.22 -27.25
C THR A 546 -16.92 -21.64 -27.79
N LEU A 547 -16.32 -22.71 -27.25
CA LEU A 547 -15.04 -23.25 -27.72
C LEU A 547 -15.11 -23.72 -29.17
N ALA A 548 -16.17 -24.46 -29.55
CA ALA A 548 -16.37 -24.91 -30.92
C ALA A 548 -16.50 -23.73 -31.88
N ARG A 549 -17.32 -22.73 -31.56
CA ARG A 549 -17.47 -21.51 -32.37
C ARG A 549 -16.11 -20.84 -32.57
N ASP A 550 -15.37 -20.65 -31.48
CA ASP A 550 -14.09 -19.97 -31.46
C ASP A 550 -12.99 -20.65 -32.29
N VAL A 551 -13.03 -21.97 -32.39
CA VAL A 551 -12.10 -22.77 -33.19
C VAL A 551 -12.52 -22.77 -34.66
N LEU A 552 -13.83 -22.81 -34.93
CA LEU A 552 -14.40 -22.86 -36.27
C LEU A 552 -14.46 -21.50 -36.99
N VAL A 553 -14.40 -20.38 -36.26
CA VAL A 553 -14.35 -19.01 -36.82
C VAL A 553 -13.21 -18.83 -37.83
N ASN A 554 -12.14 -19.62 -37.71
CA ASN A 554 -10.96 -19.51 -38.57
C ASN A 554 -10.89 -20.56 -39.69
N SER A 555 -11.72 -21.61 -39.69
CA SER A 555 -11.54 -22.75 -40.61
C SER A 555 -12.56 -22.82 -41.74
N GLY A 556 -13.79 -22.30 -41.58
CA GLY A 556 -14.84 -22.37 -42.60
C GLY A 556 -15.10 -23.79 -43.17
N CYS A 557 -14.62 -24.82 -42.48
CA CYS A 557 -14.43 -26.18 -42.99
C CYS A 557 -15.53 -27.09 -42.45
N ASP A 558 -16.24 -27.76 -43.36
CA ASP A 558 -17.37 -28.63 -42.99
C ASP A 558 -16.93 -29.89 -42.24
N GLU A 559 -15.73 -30.44 -42.52
CA GLU A 559 -15.17 -31.57 -41.76
C GLU A 559 -14.92 -31.18 -40.30
N CYS A 560 -14.30 -30.02 -40.07
CA CYS A 560 -14.09 -29.48 -38.73
C CYS A 560 -15.40 -29.21 -38.00
N ARG A 561 -16.40 -28.67 -38.72
CA ARG A 561 -17.73 -28.38 -38.17
C ARG A 561 -18.44 -29.66 -37.75
N ASN A 562 -18.46 -30.67 -38.60
CA ASN A 562 -19.14 -31.94 -38.34
C ASN A 562 -18.42 -32.81 -37.30
N GLY A 563 -17.11 -32.64 -37.12
CA GLY A 563 -16.35 -33.34 -36.07
C GLY A 563 -16.58 -32.79 -34.66
N LEU A 564 -16.91 -31.49 -34.53
CA LEU A 564 -17.14 -30.84 -33.22
C LEU A 564 -18.62 -30.59 -32.91
N LEU A 565 -19.47 -30.49 -33.94
CA LEU A 565 -20.88 -30.12 -33.82
C LEU A 565 -21.80 -31.07 -34.62
N HIS A 566 -23.01 -31.28 -34.13
CA HIS A 566 -24.08 -32.05 -34.77
C HIS A 566 -25.41 -31.28 -34.82
N THR A 567 -26.32 -31.71 -35.69
CA THR A 567 -27.63 -31.10 -35.92
C THR A 567 -28.74 -31.62 -35.00
N SER A 568 -28.54 -32.77 -34.34
CA SER A 568 -29.47 -33.34 -33.36
C SER A 568 -28.89 -33.27 -31.95
N PRO A 569 -29.68 -32.93 -30.92
CA PRO A 569 -29.23 -33.02 -29.53
C PRO A 569 -28.89 -34.48 -29.16
N SER A 570 -27.81 -34.69 -28.40
CA SER A 570 -27.50 -35.98 -27.81
C SER A 570 -28.36 -36.24 -26.56
N SER A 571 -28.45 -37.49 -26.10
CA SER A 571 -29.20 -37.86 -24.88
C SER A 571 -28.74 -37.11 -23.62
N LEU A 572 -27.48 -36.67 -23.59
CA LEU A 572 -26.90 -35.80 -22.56
C LEU A 572 -27.41 -34.35 -22.62
N ILE A 573 -27.90 -33.89 -23.77
CA ILE A 573 -28.34 -32.51 -24.04
C ILE A 573 -29.86 -32.34 -23.83
N ASP A 574 -30.66 -33.41 -23.91
CA ASP A 574 -32.11 -33.36 -23.66
C ASP A 574 -32.47 -32.93 -22.23
N LEU A 575 -31.56 -33.15 -21.27
CA LEU A 575 -31.69 -32.66 -19.89
C LEU A 575 -31.42 -31.15 -19.73
N LEU A 576 -30.98 -30.46 -20.79
CA LEU A 576 -30.20 -29.22 -20.69
C LEU A 576 -30.74 -27.98 -21.41
N SER A 577 -31.96 -28.02 -21.94
CA SER A 577 -32.53 -26.88 -22.68
C SER A 577 -33.19 -25.84 -21.75
N PRO A 578 -32.78 -24.55 -21.78
CA PRO A 578 -33.64 -23.46 -21.34
C PRO A 578 -34.60 -23.06 -22.46
N GLU A 579 -35.86 -22.79 -22.10
CA GLU A 579 -36.91 -22.26 -22.96
C GLU A 579 -36.45 -20.97 -23.67
N SER A 580 -36.17 -21.03 -24.97
CA SER A 580 -36.34 -19.92 -25.93
C SER A 580 -35.95 -20.36 -27.34
N GLY A 581 -36.91 -20.18 -28.26
CA GLY A 581 -36.84 -20.63 -29.65
C GLY A 581 -35.86 -19.82 -30.51
N GLU A 582 -34.92 -20.54 -31.12
CA GLU A 582 -34.21 -20.15 -32.34
C GLU A 582 -33.87 -21.44 -33.10
N GLN A 583 -34.25 -21.51 -34.38
CA GLN A 583 -34.41 -22.74 -35.18
C GLN A 583 -33.13 -23.25 -35.87
N ASP A 584 -31.94 -22.82 -35.45
CA ASP A 584 -30.68 -23.16 -36.14
C ASP A 584 -29.52 -23.46 -35.18
N ARG A 585 -29.79 -24.22 -34.10
CA ARG A 585 -28.78 -24.58 -33.09
C ARG A 585 -28.01 -25.85 -33.47
N LEU A 586 -26.73 -25.70 -33.80
CA LEU A 586 -25.76 -26.79 -33.78
C LEU A 586 -25.37 -27.12 -32.33
N PHE A 587 -25.31 -28.42 -32.01
CA PHE A 587 -24.98 -28.94 -30.68
C PHE A 587 -23.58 -29.56 -30.64
N PRO A 588 -22.80 -29.40 -29.55
CA PRO A 588 -21.52 -30.08 -29.40
C PRO A 588 -21.67 -31.60 -29.44
N THR A 589 -20.71 -32.32 -30.02
CA THR A 589 -20.71 -33.79 -29.99
C THR A 589 -20.55 -34.30 -28.55
N GLU A 590 -21.12 -35.47 -28.25
CA GLU A 590 -21.00 -36.10 -26.92
C GLU A 590 -19.54 -36.37 -26.55
N HIS A 591 -18.75 -36.80 -27.54
CA HIS A 591 -17.31 -37.00 -27.36
C HIS A 591 -16.58 -35.71 -26.99
N PHE A 592 -16.93 -34.58 -27.64
CA PHE A 592 -16.36 -33.27 -27.32
C PHE A 592 -16.74 -32.80 -25.92
N ILE A 593 -18.00 -32.98 -25.51
CA ILE A 593 -18.46 -32.65 -24.15
C ILE A 593 -17.69 -33.46 -23.11
N SER A 594 -17.57 -34.78 -23.31
CA SER A 594 -16.86 -35.67 -22.38
C SER A 594 -15.36 -35.31 -22.27
N SER A 595 -14.69 -35.04 -23.39
CA SER A 595 -13.31 -34.54 -23.41
C SER A 595 -13.15 -33.23 -22.63
N VAL A 596 -14.07 -32.28 -22.79
CA VAL A 596 -14.04 -31.00 -22.07
C VAL A 596 -14.23 -31.21 -20.56
N ILE A 597 -15.17 -32.06 -20.12
CA ILE A 597 -15.39 -32.35 -18.70
C ILE A 597 -14.12 -32.93 -18.07
N LYS A 598 -13.56 -33.99 -18.66
CA LYS A 598 -12.34 -34.65 -18.16
C LYS A 598 -11.16 -33.68 -18.10
N SER A 599 -11.06 -32.80 -19.09
CA SER A 599 -10.01 -31.78 -19.15
C SER A 599 -10.18 -30.69 -18.07
N LEU A 600 -11.40 -30.29 -17.75
CA LEU A 600 -11.68 -29.34 -16.67
C LEU A 600 -11.33 -29.94 -15.31
N GLU A 601 -11.70 -31.20 -15.05
CA GLU A 601 -11.35 -31.93 -13.83
C GLU A 601 -9.83 -31.99 -13.65
N LEU A 602 -9.10 -32.43 -14.68
CA LEU A 602 -7.65 -32.47 -14.69
C LEU A 602 -7.01 -31.09 -14.48
N SER A 603 -7.58 -30.05 -15.11
CA SER A 603 -7.10 -28.67 -14.93
C SER A 603 -7.25 -28.22 -13.47
N TYR A 604 -8.36 -28.55 -12.81
CA TYR A 604 -8.61 -28.21 -11.41
C TYR A 604 -7.66 -28.95 -10.47
N GLU A 605 -7.39 -30.23 -10.70
CA GLU A 605 -6.40 -31.00 -9.93
C GLU A 605 -5.01 -30.36 -10.00
N VAL A 606 -4.58 -29.99 -11.22
CA VAL A 606 -3.31 -29.30 -11.45
C VAL A 606 -3.27 -27.96 -10.73
N LEU A 607 -4.34 -27.16 -10.82
CA LEU A 607 -4.43 -25.84 -10.19
C LEU A 607 -4.44 -25.93 -8.66
N ASN A 608 -5.10 -26.92 -8.07
CA ASN A 608 -5.10 -27.14 -6.62
C ASN A 608 -3.68 -27.35 -6.07
N SER A 609 -2.78 -27.93 -6.88
CA SER A 609 -1.39 -28.20 -6.47
C SER A 609 -0.39 -27.13 -6.92
N ASN A 610 -0.63 -26.45 -8.05
CA ASN A 610 0.38 -25.63 -8.73
C ASN A 610 -0.03 -24.17 -8.99
N SER A 611 -1.21 -23.73 -8.55
CA SER A 611 -1.77 -22.38 -8.79
C SER A 611 -0.87 -21.21 -8.34
N TYR A 612 0.04 -21.44 -7.38
CA TYR A 612 0.98 -20.42 -6.89
C TYR A 612 2.32 -20.38 -7.67
N GLY A 613 2.49 -21.26 -8.66
CA GLY A 613 3.66 -21.28 -9.54
C GLY A 613 3.72 -20.11 -10.52
N LYS A 614 4.60 -20.22 -11.52
CA LYS A 614 4.67 -19.36 -12.71
C LYS A 614 4.31 -20.22 -13.93
N ASP A 615 4.01 -19.59 -15.07
CA ASP A 615 3.66 -20.29 -16.31
C ASP A 615 2.43 -21.20 -16.14
N ILE A 616 1.39 -20.64 -15.51
CA ILE A 616 0.20 -21.40 -15.11
C ILE A 616 -0.54 -21.92 -16.34
N LEU A 617 -0.62 -21.13 -17.42
CA LEU A 617 -1.23 -21.56 -18.67
C LEU A 617 -0.45 -22.74 -19.25
N GLY A 618 0.89 -22.63 -19.32
CA GLY A 618 1.77 -23.69 -19.78
C GLY A 618 1.60 -24.99 -18.99
N ILE A 619 1.63 -24.91 -17.66
CA ILE A 619 1.45 -26.06 -16.77
C ILE A 619 0.13 -26.78 -17.02
N VAL A 620 -0.97 -26.03 -17.20
CA VAL A 620 -2.28 -26.62 -17.47
C VAL A 620 -2.34 -27.21 -18.88
N THR A 621 -1.88 -26.49 -19.91
CA THR A 621 -1.88 -27.00 -21.28
C THR A 621 -1.01 -28.25 -21.44
N ASP A 622 0.17 -28.28 -20.82
CA ASP A 622 1.07 -29.44 -20.85
C ASP A 622 0.46 -30.66 -20.15
N SER A 623 -0.39 -30.43 -19.14
CA SER A 623 -1.14 -31.52 -18.49
C SER A 623 -2.22 -32.07 -19.42
N LEU A 624 -2.97 -31.20 -20.11
CA LEU A 624 -3.99 -31.61 -21.08
C LEU A 624 -3.38 -32.41 -22.23
N GLY A 625 -2.27 -31.93 -22.80
CA GLY A 625 -1.56 -32.61 -23.89
C GLY A 625 -1.02 -33.98 -23.48
N ARG A 626 -0.39 -34.10 -22.30
CA ARG A 626 0.11 -35.39 -21.77
C ARG A 626 -0.98 -36.42 -21.52
N ASN A 627 -2.18 -35.97 -21.13
CA ASN A 627 -3.33 -36.84 -20.89
C ASN A 627 -4.16 -37.10 -22.17
N GLN A 628 -3.67 -36.64 -23.33
CA GLN A 628 -4.25 -36.89 -24.64
C GLN A 628 -5.72 -36.48 -24.75
N CYS A 629 -6.15 -35.45 -24.00
CA CYS A 629 -7.55 -35.08 -23.84
C CYS A 629 -8.27 -34.73 -25.16
N PHE A 630 -7.50 -34.22 -26.14
CA PHE A 630 -7.99 -33.76 -27.44
C PHE A 630 -7.23 -34.35 -28.63
N MET A 631 -6.46 -35.43 -28.46
CA MET A 631 -5.71 -36.06 -29.56
C MET A 631 -6.60 -36.46 -30.73
N TRP A 632 -7.85 -36.84 -30.47
CA TRP A 632 -8.80 -37.21 -31.51
C TRP A 632 -9.15 -36.05 -32.46
N ILE A 633 -9.00 -34.79 -32.02
CA ILE A 633 -9.24 -33.60 -32.86
C ILE A 633 -8.22 -33.49 -33.99
N GLU A 634 -6.99 -33.99 -33.79
CA GLU A 634 -5.97 -34.02 -34.84
C GLU A 634 -6.43 -34.85 -36.06
N ASN A 635 -7.23 -35.88 -35.81
CA ASN A 635 -7.75 -36.78 -36.84
C ASN A 635 -9.06 -36.29 -37.48
N VAL A 636 -9.64 -35.16 -37.03
CA VAL A 636 -10.89 -34.62 -37.59
C VAL A 636 -10.68 -34.01 -38.98
N CYS A 637 -9.52 -33.39 -39.21
CA CYS A 637 -9.19 -32.77 -40.48
C CYS A 637 -7.67 -32.73 -40.64
N GLU A 638 -7.16 -33.20 -41.78
CA GLU A 638 -5.73 -33.27 -42.08
C GLU A 638 -5.04 -31.89 -42.05
N TYR A 639 -5.77 -30.84 -42.45
CA TYR A 639 -5.22 -29.48 -42.58
C TYR A 639 -5.35 -28.64 -41.31
N HIS A 640 -6.39 -28.86 -40.51
CA HIS A 640 -6.73 -27.98 -39.38
C HIS A 640 -6.66 -28.67 -38.01
N GLY A 641 -6.62 -30.00 -37.94
CA GLY A 641 -6.76 -30.76 -36.69
C GLY A 641 -5.76 -30.37 -35.60
N LEU A 642 -4.48 -30.23 -35.94
CA LEU A 642 -3.44 -29.83 -34.98
C LEU A 642 -3.66 -28.40 -34.45
N GLY A 643 -3.95 -27.44 -35.33
CA GLY A 643 -4.23 -26.06 -34.94
C GLY A 643 -5.52 -25.92 -34.12
N MET A 644 -6.52 -26.76 -34.42
CA MET A 644 -7.77 -26.84 -33.66
C MET A 644 -7.51 -27.35 -32.24
N LYS A 645 -6.78 -28.47 -32.09
CA LYS A 645 -6.40 -29.04 -30.80
C LYS A 645 -5.68 -28.01 -29.92
N ASP A 646 -4.61 -27.40 -30.44
CA ASP A 646 -3.82 -26.41 -29.69
C ASP A 646 -4.68 -25.22 -29.24
N THR A 647 -5.61 -24.79 -30.09
CA THR A 647 -6.52 -23.69 -29.79
C THR A 647 -7.53 -24.08 -28.70
N VAL A 648 -8.10 -25.29 -28.78
CA VAL A 648 -9.01 -25.84 -27.76
C VAL A 648 -8.29 -25.95 -26.41
N GLU A 649 -7.11 -26.57 -26.37
CA GLU A 649 -6.34 -26.78 -25.14
C GLU A 649 -5.99 -25.45 -24.47
N LYS A 650 -5.45 -24.48 -25.22
CA LYS A 650 -5.09 -23.16 -24.68
C LYS A 650 -6.31 -22.38 -24.18
N LYS A 651 -7.42 -22.38 -24.93
CA LYS A 651 -8.63 -21.66 -24.52
C LYS A 651 -9.30 -22.32 -23.33
N LEU A 652 -9.33 -23.65 -23.28
CA LEU A 652 -9.88 -24.38 -22.16
C LEU A 652 -9.05 -24.17 -20.90
N ALA A 653 -7.72 -24.26 -20.99
CA ALA A 653 -6.82 -23.97 -19.88
C ALA A 653 -7.05 -22.55 -19.33
N TYR A 654 -7.13 -21.55 -20.22
CA TYR A 654 -7.43 -20.17 -19.85
C TYR A 654 -8.77 -20.04 -19.10
N LEU A 655 -9.82 -20.68 -19.61
CA LEU A 655 -11.15 -20.69 -18.98
C LEU A 655 -11.11 -21.38 -17.62
N ALA A 656 -10.46 -22.55 -17.53
CA ALA A 656 -10.33 -23.32 -16.29
C ALA A 656 -9.63 -22.50 -15.21
N ILE A 657 -8.52 -21.85 -15.52
CA ILE A 657 -7.79 -20.98 -14.57
C ILE A 657 -8.69 -19.85 -14.04
N LYS A 658 -9.47 -19.23 -14.93
CA LYS A 658 -10.35 -18.12 -14.58
C LYS A 658 -11.52 -18.60 -13.72
N CYS A 659 -12.19 -19.69 -14.09
CA CYS A 659 -13.30 -20.28 -13.33
C CYS A 659 -12.82 -20.75 -11.95
N TRP A 660 -11.72 -21.50 -11.91
CA TRP A 660 -11.11 -21.97 -10.67
C TRP A 660 -10.79 -20.80 -9.72
N SER A 661 -10.20 -19.72 -10.23
CA SER A 661 -9.90 -18.52 -9.41
C SER A 661 -11.19 -17.89 -8.86
N GLN A 662 -12.26 -17.82 -9.64
CA GLN A 662 -13.55 -17.27 -9.21
C GLN A 662 -14.25 -18.14 -8.16
N GLU A 663 -14.19 -19.47 -8.32
CA GLU A 663 -14.71 -20.45 -7.36
C GLU A 663 -13.97 -20.37 -6.04
N PHE A 664 -12.64 -20.43 -6.08
CA PHE A 664 -11.79 -20.33 -4.91
C PHE A 664 -12.02 -19.01 -4.15
N ASN A 665 -12.19 -17.91 -4.89
CA ASN A 665 -12.56 -16.62 -4.30
C ASN A 665 -13.93 -16.64 -3.61
N SER A 666 -14.91 -17.35 -4.18
CA SER A 666 -16.23 -17.50 -3.58
C SER A 666 -16.13 -18.24 -2.26
N GLU A 667 -15.37 -19.34 -2.20
CA GLU A 667 -15.11 -20.09 -0.97
C GLU A 667 -14.47 -19.22 0.12
N ILE A 668 -13.44 -18.43 -0.23
CA ILE A 668 -12.80 -17.46 0.69
C ILE A 668 -13.84 -16.50 1.31
N TYR A 669 -14.84 -16.09 0.54
CA TYR A 669 -15.86 -15.16 1.00
C TYR A 669 -17.00 -15.83 1.77
N PHE A 670 -17.38 -17.05 1.41
CA PHE A 670 -18.39 -17.83 2.11
C PHE A 670 -17.93 -18.26 3.50
N ASP A 671 -16.69 -18.72 3.65
CA ASP A 671 -16.11 -19.11 4.94
C ASP A 671 -16.13 -17.92 5.93
N LYS A 672 -15.75 -16.72 5.46
CA LYS A 672 -15.85 -15.47 6.26
C LYS A 672 -17.27 -15.09 6.66
N SER A 673 -18.29 -15.45 5.87
CA SER A 673 -19.69 -15.18 6.19
C SER A 673 -20.20 -16.09 7.32
N HIS A 674 -19.73 -17.35 7.38
CA HIS A 674 -19.98 -18.27 8.48
C HIS A 674 -19.26 -17.84 9.75
N SER A 675 -17.99 -17.41 9.68
CA SER A 675 -17.28 -16.89 10.86
C SER A 675 -17.92 -15.59 11.40
N ARG A 676 -18.47 -14.72 10.53
CA ARG A 676 -19.24 -13.54 10.97
C ARG A 676 -20.60 -13.89 11.58
N LYS A 677 -21.30 -14.92 11.10
CA LYS A 677 -22.56 -15.39 11.70
C LYS A 677 -22.34 -16.04 13.07
N VAL A 678 -21.21 -16.72 13.28
CA VAL A 678 -20.84 -17.25 14.61
C VAL A 678 -20.45 -16.12 15.57
N LEU A 679 -19.77 -15.06 15.10
CA LEU A 679 -19.42 -13.92 15.96
C LEU A 679 -20.64 -13.03 16.33
N ILE A 680 -21.63 -12.92 15.44
CA ILE A 680 -22.88 -12.17 15.71
C ILE A 680 -23.83 -12.97 16.62
N ARG A 681 -23.75 -14.30 16.65
CA ARG A 681 -24.47 -15.13 17.64
C ARG A 681 -23.82 -15.18 19.02
N MET A 682 -22.55 -14.80 19.16
CA MET A 682 -21.84 -14.73 20.45
C MET A 682 -21.84 -13.31 21.08
N THR A 683 -22.59 -12.35 20.51
CA THR A 683 -22.73 -10.99 21.06
C THR A 683 -24.16 -10.61 21.47
N TYR A 684 -25.10 -11.57 21.43
CA TYR A 684 -26.44 -11.48 22.01
C TYR A 684 -26.84 -12.82 22.65
N GLY A 685 -26.05 -13.23 23.64
CA GLY A 685 -26.32 -14.34 24.55
C GLY A 685 -25.71 -14.01 25.90
#